data_AF-A0A1M4WZK9-F1
#
_entry.id   AF-A0A1M4WZK9-F1
#
_cell.length_a   1.000
_cell.length_b   1.000
_cell.length_c   1.000
_cell.angle_alpha   90.00
_cell.angle_beta   90.00
_cell.angle_gamma   90.00
#
_symmetry.space_group_name_H-M   'P 1'
#
loop_
_entity.id
_entity.type
_entity.pdbx_description
1 polymer ?
#
loop_
_entity_poly.entity_id
_entity_poly.type
_entity_poly.pdbx_seq_one_letter_code
_entity_poly.pdbx_strand_id
1 'polypeptide(L)'
;MTSPNLLVLIVLLPFLASLVAAILPSNARNAEAWLAGGVAVFGLAVTIWFFPQITNGQVVRFEVPWLPTLGLDLIFRLDGFAWLFCLLVTGVGLLVVLYARYYMSPKDPVPRFFAFFLAFMGSMLGMVISGNIIQLVIFWELTSVTSFLLIGYWFHKAAARDGARMALIVTGLGGLGLLVGMLIIGKIVGSYDLDVVLASGDLIRESPLYIPALLLVLLGALTKSAQFPFQFWLPHAMAAPTPVSAYLHSATMVKAGVFLLVRFWPVMAGTDAWFWIVTFAGLTTLMLGAYAAIFQTDLKGLLAYSTISHLGLITTLLGMSSPLATVAAIFHIANHATFKASLFMAAGIIDHETGTRDIRKLSGLFRFMPFTATLAMVASAAMAGVPLLNGFISKEMFFTETALRDPNTFVNLALPIGATVAGMFSVAYSLRFVHGVFFGPPPTELDRVPHEPPALMRRPIEVLVLLCLIVGIIPGITIGPFLAAAVVSVTGPDTPYYSLSVWHGFNLPLAMSAIALVGGGLLYWALYGYLQRGIEGPPLIRNLKGQRIFERVLVSISWKWAKLLEKRFGTRRLQPQLFLLVAVAVGAAALVLVGRMGPMHLSLNGFDPAFAIIWLIGIACAIAAAHQAKFHRLVSLVLMSGAGLVTCITFVWFSAPDLAVTQLLVEIVTTVLILLGMRWLPKRVQLLEDDTNVVRARGRRYRDLGLALAAGAGMALIAYAVMTRQSPEGISSYFLENAYKLGGGTNVVNVMLVDFRGFDTMGEITVLGIVALTVFALLRRFRPASESIEKPEQQRIQNAFDDERPDRNRGDTINQYLMIPAVIMQWLFPVIIVLALHIFLRGHDQPGGGFAAGIIMSIAFILQYMAGGTRWVEDRLRILPVMWIGTGLLLALATGLGSWIFGYPFLTTAFQYADLPIIGRVPMASALIFDFGVFVLVVGATVLILIALAHQSVRAPKASRRSAPAVPVAETGTPTSGEAR
;
A
#
# COMPACT_ATOMS: atom_id res chain seq x y z
N MET A 1 -28.55 30.43 11.62
CA MET A 1 -27.20 29.86 11.48
C MET A 1 -26.22 31.02 11.48
N THR A 2 -25.20 31.00 12.34
CA THR A 2 -24.11 32.00 12.32
C THR A 2 -23.47 32.01 10.93
N SER A 3 -23.10 33.18 10.41
CA SER A 3 -22.54 33.32 9.05
C SER A 3 -21.38 32.37 8.73
N PRO A 4 -20.45 32.00 9.65
CA PRO A 4 -19.29 31.19 9.30
C PRO A 4 -19.56 29.69 9.10
N ASN A 5 -20.60 29.12 9.74
CA ASN A 5 -20.90 27.69 9.65
C ASN A 5 -21.28 27.24 8.22
N LEU A 6 -21.73 28.18 7.39
CA LEU A 6 -22.04 27.92 5.98
C LEU A 6 -20.80 27.52 5.17
N LEU A 7 -19.59 27.95 5.59
CA LEU A 7 -18.32 27.55 4.95
C LEU A 7 -18.01 26.05 5.15
N VAL A 8 -18.43 25.47 6.27
CA VAL A 8 -18.28 24.02 6.48
C VAL A 8 -19.29 23.26 5.64
N LEU A 9 -20.54 23.74 5.64
CA LEU A 9 -21.64 23.11 4.91
C LEU A 9 -21.39 23.09 3.39
N ILE A 10 -20.81 24.15 2.81
CA ILE A 10 -20.52 24.20 1.38
C ILE A 10 -19.51 23.10 0.95
N VAL A 11 -18.63 22.66 1.86
CA VAL A 11 -17.65 21.60 1.61
C VAL A 11 -18.20 20.22 1.96
N LEU A 12 -18.86 20.08 3.11
CA LEU A 12 -19.37 18.78 3.59
C LEU A 12 -20.57 18.28 2.78
N LEU A 13 -21.47 19.17 2.36
CA LEU A 13 -22.71 18.79 1.69
C LEU A 13 -22.47 17.99 0.39
N PRO A 14 -21.54 18.38 -0.51
CA PRO A 14 -21.18 17.55 -1.66
C PRO A 14 -20.67 16.15 -1.30
N PHE A 15 -19.91 15.98 -0.22
CA PHE A 15 -19.46 14.64 0.21
C PHE A 15 -20.61 13.80 0.76
N LEU A 16 -21.49 14.38 1.58
CA LEU A 16 -22.68 13.69 2.07
C LEU A 16 -23.61 13.29 0.92
N ALA A 17 -23.85 14.20 -0.01
CA ALA A 17 -24.66 13.94 -1.20
C ALA A 17 -24.00 12.91 -2.13
N SER A 18 -22.66 12.85 -2.18
CA SER A 18 -21.93 11.80 -2.90
C SER A 18 -22.23 10.41 -2.33
N LEU A 19 -22.23 10.26 -1.00
CA LEU A 19 -22.58 9.00 -0.34
C LEU A 19 -24.04 8.61 -0.60
N VAL A 20 -24.96 9.57 -0.52
CA VAL A 20 -26.37 9.34 -0.86
C VAL A 20 -26.52 8.91 -2.32
N ALA A 21 -25.86 9.59 -3.26
CA ALA A 21 -25.89 9.25 -4.68
C ALA A 21 -25.30 7.85 -4.96
N ALA A 22 -24.31 7.40 -4.20
CA ALA A 22 -23.71 6.08 -4.35
C ALA A 22 -24.65 4.92 -3.93
N ILE A 23 -25.60 5.19 -3.02
CA ILE A 23 -26.57 4.20 -2.52
C ILE A 23 -27.83 4.15 -3.41
N LEU A 24 -28.06 5.18 -4.25
CA LEU A 24 -29.21 5.21 -5.14
C LEU A 24 -29.20 4.02 -6.13
N PRO A 25 -30.37 3.45 -6.47
CA PRO A 25 -30.51 2.41 -7.48
C PRO A 25 -29.92 2.86 -8.82
N SER A 26 -29.30 1.93 -9.58
CA SER A 26 -28.64 2.23 -10.85
C SER A 26 -29.55 2.86 -11.92
N ASN A 27 -30.88 2.77 -11.75
CA ASN A 27 -31.90 3.33 -12.63
C ASN A 27 -32.49 4.66 -12.12
N ALA A 28 -31.97 5.27 -11.05
CA ALA A 28 -32.59 6.41 -10.35
C ALA A 28 -32.61 7.75 -11.11
N ARG A 29 -32.26 7.76 -12.41
CA ARG A 29 -32.06 8.84 -13.41
C ARG A 29 -32.32 10.32 -13.05
N ASN A 30 -33.42 10.62 -12.37
CA ASN A 30 -33.80 11.99 -12.01
C ASN A 30 -33.35 12.38 -10.61
N ALA A 31 -33.41 11.44 -9.66
CA ALA A 31 -33.16 11.74 -8.25
C ALA A 31 -31.71 12.17 -8.02
N GLU A 32 -30.74 11.54 -8.69
CA GLU A 32 -29.32 11.88 -8.57
C GLU A 32 -28.98 13.22 -9.23
N ALA A 33 -29.64 13.55 -10.35
CA ALA A 33 -29.45 14.84 -11.03
C ALA A 33 -30.08 15.99 -10.22
N TRP A 34 -31.27 15.78 -9.63
CA TRP A 34 -31.89 16.74 -8.72
C TRP A 34 -31.08 16.90 -7.43
N LEU A 35 -30.54 15.82 -6.87
CA LEU A 35 -29.65 15.87 -5.72
C LEU A 35 -28.39 16.69 -6.03
N ALA A 36 -27.70 16.36 -7.13
CA ALA A 36 -26.48 17.07 -7.52
C ALA A 36 -26.77 18.54 -7.89
N GLY A 37 -27.88 18.80 -8.56
CA GLY A 37 -28.33 20.14 -8.92
C GLY A 37 -28.68 20.96 -7.67
N GLY A 38 -29.39 20.37 -6.71
CA GLY A 38 -29.72 20.99 -5.43
C GLY A 38 -28.48 21.37 -4.62
N VAL A 39 -27.46 20.50 -4.57
CA VAL A 39 -26.18 20.80 -3.93
C VAL A 39 -25.45 21.94 -4.64
N ALA A 40 -25.41 21.94 -5.97
CA ALA A 40 -24.77 22.99 -6.75
C ALA A 40 -25.49 24.35 -6.60
N VAL A 41 -26.83 24.35 -6.60
CA VAL A 41 -27.65 25.55 -6.33
C VAL A 41 -27.42 26.06 -4.91
N PHE A 42 -27.41 25.17 -3.91
CA PHE A 42 -27.11 25.55 -2.53
C PHE A 42 -25.72 26.18 -2.42
N GLY A 43 -24.69 25.56 -3.00
CA GLY A 43 -23.34 26.10 -2.98
C GLY A 43 -23.22 27.46 -3.69
N LEU A 44 -23.92 27.62 -4.82
CA LEU A 44 -23.99 28.88 -5.55
C LEU A 44 -24.70 29.97 -4.71
N ALA A 45 -25.82 29.65 -4.08
CA ALA A 45 -26.55 30.57 -3.21
C ALA A 45 -25.72 31.00 -2.00
N VAL A 46 -25.00 30.08 -1.36
CA VAL A 46 -24.07 30.39 -0.26
C VAL A 46 -22.92 31.27 -0.75
N THR A 47 -22.37 30.99 -1.93
CA THR A 47 -21.33 31.85 -2.53
C THR A 47 -21.86 33.27 -2.76
N ILE A 48 -23.03 33.42 -3.37
CA ILE A 48 -23.67 34.73 -3.60
C ILE A 48 -23.98 35.44 -2.28
N TRP A 49 -24.41 34.71 -1.24
CA TRP A 49 -24.70 35.26 0.08
C TRP A 49 -23.50 35.97 0.71
N PHE A 50 -22.29 35.44 0.54
CA PHE A 50 -21.07 36.08 1.06
C PHE A 50 -20.57 37.26 0.22
N PHE A 51 -21.12 37.49 -0.97
CA PHE A 51 -20.62 38.51 -1.90
C PHE A 51 -20.47 39.92 -1.28
N PRO A 52 -21.44 40.46 -0.51
CA PRO A 52 -21.30 41.80 0.07
C PRO A 52 -20.14 41.93 1.06
N GLN A 53 -19.86 40.88 1.84
CA GLN A 53 -18.75 40.88 2.81
C GLN A 53 -17.40 40.87 2.08
N ILE A 54 -17.30 40.07 1.02
CA ILE A 54 -16.11 39.94 0.19
C ILE A 54 -15.79 41.25 -0.55
N THR A 55 -16.80 41.93 -1.12
CA THR A 55 -16.58 43.23 -1.79
C THR A 55 -16.18 44.35 -0.83
N ASN A 56 -16.55 44.23 0.45
CA ASN A 56 -16.13 45.15 1.50
C ASN A 56 -14.71 44.84 2.03
N GLY A 57 -13.97 43.94 1.38
CA GLY A 57 -12.60 43.56 1.75
C GLY A 57 -12.51 42.65 2.98
N GLN A 58 -13.63 42.09 3.46
CA GLN A 58 -13.61 41.18 4.60
C GLN A 58 -13.22 39.77 4.16
N VAL A 59 -12.43 39.08 4.99
CA VAL A 59 -12.13 37.66 4.84
C VAL A 59 -13.00 36.88 5.84
N VAL A 60 -13.90 36.03 5.34
CA VAL A 60 -14.76 35.22 6.20
C VAL A 60 -13.99 33.97 6.61
N ARG A 61 -13.88 33.75 7.93
CA ARG A 61 -13.07 32.66 8.50
C ARG A 61 -13.88 31.83 9.49
N PHE A 62 -13.69 30.53 9.45
CA PHE A 62 -14.20 29.57 10.43
C PHE A 62 -13.12 28.56 10.77
N GLU A 63 -12.96 28.24 12.04
CA GLU A 63 -11.86 27.41 12.54
C GLU A 63 -12.38 26.32 13.46
N VAL A 64 -11.93 25.09 13.22
CA VAL A 64 -12.20 23.94 14.08
C VAL A 64 -10.86 23.32 14.48
N PRO A 65 -10.54 23.24 15.78
CA PRO A 65 -9.31 22.62 16.22
C PRO A 65 -9.31 21.13 15.87
N TRP A 66 -8.23 20.63 15.26
CA TRP A 66 -8.13 19.23 14.85
C TRP A 66 -6.98 18.49 15.54
N LEU A 67 -5.74 18.92 15.32
CA LEU A 67 -4.54 18.46 16.03
C LEU A 67 -3.69 19.68 16.42
N PRO A 68 -4.10 20.44 17.46
CA PRO A 68 -3.45 21.71 17.81
C PRO A 68 -1.98 21.57 18.21
N THR A 69 -1.58 20.42 18.77
CA THR A 69 -0.18 20.13 19.12
C THR A 69 0.76 20.06 17.92
N LEU A 70 0.22 19.85 16.72
CA LEU A 70 0.95 19.85 15.46
C LEU A 70 0.70 21.13 14.62
N GLY A 71 -0.06 22.09 15.15
CA GLY A 71 -0.50 23.28 14.40
C GLY A 71 -1.43 22.96 13.23
N LEU A 72 -2.18 21.84 13.32
CA LEU A 72 -3.09 21.39 12.27
C LEU A 72 -4.53 21.65 12.70
N ASP A 73 -5.07 22.80 12.30
CA ASP A 73 -6.47 23.16 12.51
C ASP A 73 -7.24 23.16 11.18
N LEU A 74 -8.52 22.79 11.22
CA LEU A 74 -9.39 22.86 10.06
C LEU A 74 -9.91 24.30 9.91
N ILE A 75 -9.21 25.07 9.08
CA ILE A 75 -9.51 26.47 8.82
C ILE A 75 -10.20 26.58 7.46
N PHE A 76 -11.40 27.12 7.44
CA PHE A 76 -12.13 27.49 6.24
C PHE A 76 -12.09 29.01 6.09
N ARG A 77 -11.44 29.48 5.02
CA ARG A 77 -11.14 30.87 4.75
C ARG A 77 -11.64 31.26 3.36
N LEU A 78 -12.55 32.22 3.30
CA LEU A 78 -13.13 32.75 2.07
C LEU A 78 -12.70 34.21 1.88
N ASP A 79 -11.77 34.43 0.96
CA ASP A 79 -11.36 35.75 0.45
C ASP A 79 -11.92 35.98 -0.97
N GLY A 80 -11.65 37.14 -1.58
CA GLY A 80 -12.14 37.48 -2.91
C GLY A 80 -11.73 36.49 -4.00
N PHE A 81 -10.49 35.99 -3.96
CA PHE A 81 -10.00 35.03 -4.93
C PHE A 81 -10.63 33.64 -4.74
N ALA A 82 -10.76 33.16 -3.50
CA ALA A 82 -11.48 31.92 -3.20
C ALA A 82 -12.96 32.02 -3.59
N TRP A 83 -13.60 33.17 -3.35
CA TRP A 83 -14.99 33.43 -3.73
C TRP A 83 -15.20 33.32 -5.24
N LEU A 84 -14.33 33.91 -6.05
CA LEU A 84 -14.37 33.78 -7.51
C LEU A 84 -14.27 32.30 -7.94
N PHE A 85 -13.40 31.52 -7.30
CA PHE A 85 -13.28 30.10 -7.58
C PHE A 85 -14.49 29.30 -7.10
N CYS A 86 -15.06 29.58 -5.94
CA CYS A 86 -16.32 28.98 -5.49
C CYS A 86 -17.46 29.23 -6.49
N LEU A 87 -17.53 30.45 -7.05
CA LEU A 87 -18.49 30.80 -8.09
C LEU A 87 -18.26 29.97 -9.36
N LEU A 88 -17.01 29.81 -9.81
CA LEU A 88 -16.69 28.97 -10.96
C LEU A 88 -17.02 27.49 -10.73
N VAL A 89 -16.67 26.96 -9.56
CA VAL A 89 -16.89 25.55 -9.18
C VAL A 89 -18.39 25.25 -9.09
N THR A 90 -19.16 26.07 -8.36
CA THR A 90 -20.60 25.84 -8.16
C THR A 90 -21.43 26.23 -9.38
N GLY A 91 -21.12 27.36 -10.02
CA GLY A 91 -21.84 27.87 -11.19
C GLY A 91 -21.64 27.00 -12.43
N VAL A 92 -20.39 26.74 -12.83
CA VAL A 92 -20.13 25.81 -13.96
C VAL A 92 -20.55 24.39 -13.58
N GLY A 93 -20.39 24.00 -12.31
CA GLY A 93 -20.85 22.71 -11.81
C GLY A 93 -22.35 22.50 -12.02
N LEU A 94 -23.18 23.48 -11.67
CA LEU A 94 -24.63 23.45 -11.89
C LEU A 94 -24.99 23.28 -13.38
N LEU A 95 -24.33 24.05 -14.25
CA LEU A 95 -24.54 23.97 -15.69
C LEU A 95 -24.13 22.61 -16.25
N VAL A 96 -23.03 22.03 -15.75
CA VAL A 96 -22.58 20.69 -16.14
C VAL A 96 -23.51 19.60 -15.60
N VAL A 97 -24.08 19.74 -14.40
CA VAL A 97 -25.08 18.78 -13.88
C VAL A 97 -26.31 18.74 -14.79
N LEU A 98 -26.83 19.91 -15.17
CA LEU A 98 -27.95 20.01 -16.10
C LEU A 98 -27.63 19.36 -17.45
N TYR A 99 -26.44 19.64 -18.00
CA TYR A 99 -25.95 19.03 -19.22
C TYR A 99 -25.80 17.49 -19.11
N ALA A 100 -25.18 17.01 -18.03
CA ALA A 100 -24.89 15.59 -17.80
C ALA A 100 -26.17 14.75 -17.75
N ARG A 101 -27.26 15.28 -17.20
CA ARG A 101 -28.55 14.59 -17.14
C ARG A 101 -29.08 14.20 -18.53
N TYR A 102 -28.82 15.01 -19.56
CA TYR A 102 -29.24 14.71 -20.94
C TYR A 102 -28.17 13.97 -21.74
N TYR A 103 -26.89 14.19 -21.44
CA TYR A 103 -25.78 13.51 -22.10
C TYR A 103 -25.63 12.03 -21.71
N MET A 104 -25.85 11.68 -20.44
CA MET A 104 -25.62 10.31 -19.95
C MET A 104 -26.71 9.35 -20.39
N SER A 105 -26.30 8.17 -20.88
CA SER A 105 -27.21 7.11 -21.32
C SER A 105 -27.96 6.48 -20.15
N PRO A 106 -29.25 6.14 -20.28
CA PRO A 106 -29.99 5.39 -19.25
C PRO A 106 -29.42 3.99 -18.95
N LYS A 107 -28.60 3.45 -19.86
CA LYS A 107 -27.96 2.13 -19.70
C LYS A 107 -26.68 2.20 -18.85
N ASP A 108 -26.12 3.39 -18.66
CA ASP A 108 -24.94 3.60 -17.83
C ASP A 108 -25.34 3.72 -16.34
N PRO A 109 -24.44 3.37 -15.39
CA PRO A 109 -24.68 3.57 -13.95
C PRO A 109 -24.54 5.06 -13.56
N VAL A 110 -25.53 5.87 -13.93
CA VAL A 110 -25.55 7.34 -13.76
C VAL A 110 -25.40 7.80 -12.29
N PRO A 111 -25.98 7.15 -11.27
CA PRO A 111 -25.75 7.53 -9.87
C PRO A 111 -24.29 7.49 -9.45
N ARG A 112 -23.52 6.51 -9.95
CA ARG A 112 -22.07 6.43 -9.72
C ARG A 112 -21.31 7.62 -10.29
N PHE A 113 -21.72 8.09 -11.48
CA PHE A 113 -21.14 9.29 -12.07
C PHE A 113 -21.37 10.51 -11.17
N PHE A 114 -22.62 10.74 -10.72
CA PHE A 114 -22.94 11.88 -9.86
C PHE A 114 -22.32 11.78 -8.46
N ALA A 115 -22.17 10.57 -7.92
CA ALA A 115 -21.42 10.35 -6.69
C ALA A 115 -19.97 10.85 -6.82
N PHE A 116 -19.26 10.42 -7.86
CA PHE A 116 -17.88 10.87 -8.10
C PHE A 116 -17.81 12.37 -8.43
N PHE A 117 -18.79 12.90 -9.17
CA PHE A 117 -18.88 14.33 -9.51
C PHE A 117 -19.04 15.20 -8.26
N LEU A 118 -19.93 14.80 -7.33
CA LEU A 118 -20.18 15.50 -6.07
C LEU A 118 -18.98 15.42 -5.12
N ALA A 119 -18.33 14.26 -5.02
CA ALA A 119 -17.09 14.12 -4.25
C ALA A 119 -15.98 15.03 -4.80
N PHE A 120 -15.87 15.12 -6.13
CA PHE A 120 -14.92 16.02 -6.78
C PHE A 120 -15.27 17.50 -6.52
N MET A 121 -16.56 17.88 -6.57
CA MET A 121 -17.03 19.23 -6.23
C MET A 121 -16.67 19.60 -4.79
N GLY A 122 -16.96 18.73 -3.82
CA GLY A 122 -16.58 18.94 -2.42
C GLY A 122 -15.07 19.06 -2.22
N SER A 123 -14.30 18.23 -2.93
CA SER A 123 -12.83 18.28 -2.89
C SER A 123 -12.29 19.60 -3.43
N MET A 124 -12.83 20.09 -4.55
CA MET A 124 -12.42 21.35 -5.16
C MET A 124 -12.81 22.55 -4.29
N LEU A 125 -14.02 22.56 -3.72
CA LEU A 125 -14.46 23.61 -2.80
C LEU A 125 -13.57 23.63 -1.55
N GLY A 126 -13.34 22.47 -0.93
CA GLY A 126 -12.49 22.34 0.25
C GLY A 126 -11.07 22.86 -0.01
N MET A 127 -10.48 22.54 -1.17
CA MET A 127 -9.16 23.04 -1.56
C MET A 127 -9.13 24.57 -1.69
N VAL A 128 -10.14 25.15 -2.34
CA VAL A 128 -10.21 26.59 -2.62
C VAL A 128 -10.35 27.42 -1.34
N ILE A 129 -11.17 26.95 -0.40
CA ILE A 129 -11.42 27.67 0.86
C ILE A 129 -10.53 27.19 2.01
N SER A 130 -9.50 26.39 1.76
CA SER A 130 -8.57 25.95 2.81
C SER A 130 -7.76 27.13 3.34
N GLY A 131 -7.85 27.38 4.64
CA GLY A 131 -7.03 28.36 5.36
C GLY A 131 -5.81 27.75 6.05
N ASN A 132 -5.60 26.44 5.93
CA ASN A 132 -4.39 25.75 6.37
C ASN A 132 -3.70 25.11 5.16
N ILE A 133 -2.37 25.26 5.03
CA ILE A 133 -1.64 24.79 3.84
C ILE A 133 -1.56 23.26 3.75
N ILE A 134 -1.61 22.54 4.88
CA ILE A 134 -1.66 21.07 4.90
C ILE A 134 -3.08 20.59 4.57
N GLN A 135 -4.10 21.26 5.09
CA GLN A 135 -5.50 21.01 4.70
C GLN A 135 -5.70 21.20 3.19
N LEU A 136 -5.10 22.24 2.60
CA LEU A 136 -5.13 22.47 1.16
C LEU A 136 -4.57 21.25 0.41
N VAL A 137 -3.46 20.67 0.87
CA VAL A 137 -2.86 19.46 0.26
C VAL A 137 -3.74 18.22 0.42
N ILE A 138 -4.45 18.07 1.56
CA ILE A 138 -5.42 16.98 1.74
C ILE A 138 -6.52 17.07 0.67
N PHE A 139 -7.15 18.24 0.53
CA PHE A 139 -8.17 18.43 -0.49
C PHE A 139 -7.61 18.37 -1.92
N TRP A 140 -6.37 18.81 -2.13
CA TRP A 140 -5.65 18.65 -3.38
C TRP A 140 -5.55 17.18 -3.79
N GLU A 141 -5.18 16.28 -2.88
CA GLU A 141 -5.13 14.85 -3.18
C GLU A 141 -6.52 14.23 -3.32
N LEU A 142 -7.52 14.69 -2.56
CA LEU A 142 -8.90 14.28 -2.77
C LEU A 142 -9.39 14.63 -4.18
N THR A 143 -9.00 15.77 -4.76
CA THR A 143 -9.27 16.07 -6.18
C THR A 143 -8.54 15.11 -7.12
N SER A 144 -7.31 14.68 -6.79
CA SER A 144 -6.57 13.68 -7.59
C SER A 144 -7.33 12.34 -7.62
N VAL A 145 -7.74 11.84 -6.45
CA VAL A 145 -8.44 10.55 -6.32
C VAL A 145 -9.82 10.58 -6.99
N THR A 146 -10.61 11.63 -6.74
CA THR A 146 -11.94 11.75 -7.32
C THR A 146 -11.88 11.97 -8.84
N SER A 147 -10.90 12.72 -9.35
CA SER A 147 -10.69 12.85 -10.80
C SER A 147 -10.26 11.53 -11.45
N PHE A 148 -9.42 10.72 -10.79
CA PHE A 148 -9.06 9.39 -11.25
C PHE A 148 -10.30 8.49 -11.46
N LEU A 149 -11.24 8.52 -10.50
CA LEU A 149 -12.50 7.78 -10.60
C LEU A 149 -13.40 8.28 -11.74
N LEU A 150 -13.43 9.59 -11.97
CA LEU A 150 -14.19 10.20 -13.09
C LEU A 150 -13.57 9.89 -14.45
N ILE A 151 -12.25 9.94 -14.59
CA ILE A 151 -11.54 9.59 -15.84
C ILE A 151 -11.72 8.09 -16.14
N GLY A 152 -11.61 7.26 -15.10
CA GLY A 152 -11.79 5.81 -15.16
C GLY A 152 -13.25 5.34 -15.19
N TYR A 153 -14.23 6.22 -15.40
CA TYR A 153 -15.66 5.88 -15.31
C TYR A 153 -16.04 4.67 -16.18
N TRP A 154 -15.57 4.65 -17.44
CA TRP A 154 -15.71 3.50 -18.34
C TRP A 154 -14.52 2.54 -18.22
N PHE A 155 -14.31 2.00 -17.02
CA PHE A 155 -13.18 1.12 -16.66
C PHE A 155 -13.02 -0.14 -17.54
N HIS A 156 -14.04 -0.53 -18.29
CA HIS A 156 -13.95 -1.63 -19.26
C HIS A 156 -13.07 -1.27 -20.47
N LYS A 157 -12.94 0.02 -20.83
CA LYS A 157 -12.08 0.50 -21.91
C LYS A 157 -10.64 0.64 -21.44
N ALA A 158 -9.70 0.03 -22.16
CA ALA A 158 -8.26 0.11 -21.84
C ALA A 158 -7.75 1.57 -21.80
N ALA A 159 -8.12 2.38 -22.80
CA ALA A 159 -7.74 3.79 -22.87
C ALA A 159 -8.19 4.61 -21.64
N ALA A 160 -9.37 4.33 -21.08
CA ALA A 160 -9.85 5.00 -19.87
C ALA A 160 -9.03 4.59 -18.63
N ARG A 161 -8.69 3.31 -18.50
CA ARG A 161 -7.82 2.83 -17.40
C ARG A 161 -6.41 3.40 -17.48
N ASP A 162 -5.83 3.39 -18.69
CA ASP A 162 -4.47 3.90 -18.90
C ASP A 162 -4.40 5.42 -18.69
N GLY A 163 -5.38 6.16 -19.21
CA GLY A 163 -5.51 7.61 -18.98
C GLY A 163 -5.68 7.96 -17.51
N ALA A 164 -6.57 7.25 -16.80
CA ALA A 164 -6.78 7.46 -15.37
C ALA A 164 -5.50 7.17 -14.55
N ARG A 165 -4.86 6.02 -14.77
CA ARG A 165 -3.61 5.64 -14.07
C ARG A 165 -2.52 6.67 -14.31
N MET A 166 -2.34 7.12 -15.55
CA MET A 166 -1.32 8.11 -15.88
C MET A 166 -1.60 9.45 -15.21
N ALA A 167 -2.84 9.93 -15.25
CA ALA A 167 -3.24 11.16 -14.57
C ALA A 167 -2.98 11.08 -13.05
N LEU A 168 -3.35 9.97 -12.40
CA LEU A 168 -3.13 9.77 -10.96
C LEU A 168 -1.64 9.74 -10.59
N ILE A 169 -0.81 9.01 -11.35
CA ILE A 169 0.63 8.92 -11.06
C ILE A 169 1.30 10.29 -11.23
N VAL A 170 1.00 11.02 -12.31
CA VAL A 170 1.63 12.32 -12.57
C VAL A 170 1.17 13.36 -11.54
N THR A 171 -0.14 13.47 -11.30
CA THR A 171 -0.69 14.46 -10.37
C THR A 171 -0.44 14.11 -8.91
N GLY A 172 -0.43 12.83 -8.55
CA GLY A 172 -0.08 12.35 -7.21
C GLY A 172 1.41 12.50 -6.89
N LEU A 173 2.31 12.27 -7.86
CA LEU A 173 3.73 12.60 -7.67
C LEU A 173 3.91 14.10 -7.38
N GLY A 174 3.20 14.94 -8.12
CA GLY A 174 3.19 16.39 -7.89
C GLY A 174 2.61 16.79 -6.55
N GLY A 175 1.48 16.20 -6.13
CA GLY A 175 0.86 16.51 -4.84
C GLY A 175 1.64 16.00 -3.63
N LEU A 176 2.35 14.88 -3.74
CA LEU A 176 3.35 14.47 -2.74
C LEU A 176 4.53 15.45 -2.66
N GLY A 177 5.01 15.94 -3.80
CA GLY A 177 6.00 17.01 -3.83
C GLY A 177 5.49 18.29 -3.16
N LEU A 178 4.26 18.69 -3.47
CA LEU A 178 3.57 19.82 -2.86
C LEU A 178 3.48 19.69 -1.34
N LEU A 179 3.15 18.49 -0.81
CA LEU A 179 3.13 18.24 0.63
C LEU A 179 4.48 18.56 1.28
N VAL A 180 5.57 18.06 0.71
CA VAL A 180 6.92 18.34 1.22
C VAL A 180 7.25 19.83 1.11
N GLY A 181 6.87 20.48 0.01
CA GLY A 181 7.03 21.93 -0.17
C GLY A 181 6.30 22.73 0.91
N MET A 182 5.05 22.39 1.21
CA MET A 182 4.24 23.04 2.26
C MET A 182 4.78 22.77 3.67
N LEU A 183 5.32 21.58 3.93
CA LEU A 183 6.00 21.28 5.20
C LEU A 183 7.25 22.14 5.38
N ILE A 184 8.04 22.36 4.31
CA ILE A 184 9.20 23.26 4.35
C ILE A 184 8.76 24.70 4.58
N ILE A 185 7.74 25.20 3.87
CA ILE A 185 7.21 26.57 4.08
C ILE A 185 6.72 26.73 5.52
N GLY A 186 5.94 25.78 6.04
CA GLY A 186 5.47 25.83 7.43
C GLY A 186 6.61 25.79 8.45
N LYS A 187 7.73 25.11 8.14
CA LYS A 187 8.94 25.16 8.98
C LYS A 187 9.65 26.50 8.93
N ILE A 188 9.69 27.17 7.77
CA ILE A 188 10.29 28.50 7.62
C ILE A 188 9.47 29.54 8.40
N VAL A 189 8.14 29.49 8.26
CA VAL A 189 7.21 30.45 8.86
C VAL A 189 6.92 30.15 10.34
N GLY A 190 7.02 28.89 10.75
CA GLY A 190 6.64 28.43 12.10
C GLY A 190 5.14 28.19 12.28
N SER A 191 4.34 28.23 11.20
CA SER A 191 2.91 28.00 11.21
C SER A 191 2.42 27.40 9.89
N TYR A 192 1.34 26.62 9.95
CA TYR A 192 0.63 26.10 8.77
C TYR A 192 -0.61 26.93 8.39
N ASP A 193 -0.90 28.00 9.14
CA ASP A 193 -1.97 28.94 8.83
C ASP A 193 -1.63 29.75 7.57
N LEU A 194 -2.54 29.77 6.60
CA LEU A 194 -2.35 30.44 5.33
C LEU A 194 -2.23 31.95 5.49
N ASP A 195 -2.95 32.59 6.41
CA ASP A 195 -2.83 34.05 6.61
C ASP A 195 -1.43 34.43 7.12
N VAL A 196 -0.88 33.63 8.04
CA VAL A 196 0.48 33.82 8.56
C VAL A 196 1.52 33.58 7.45
N VAL A 197 1.32 32.55 6.64
CA VAL A 197 2.19 32.26 5.49
C VAL A 197 2.17 33.41 4.48
N LEU A 198 0.99 33.91 4.11
CA LEU A 198 0.82 35.02 3.16
C LEU A 198 1.45 36.33 3.65
N ALA A 199 1.45 36.55 4.97
CA ALA A 199 2.13 37.70 5.58
C ALA A 199 3.66 37.55 5.68
N SER A 200 4.21 36.34 5.47
CA SER A 200 5.62 36.01 5.70
C SER A 200 6.45 35.92 4.41
N GLY A 201 6.08 36.68 3.37
CA GLY A 201 6.70 36.60 2.04
C GLY A 201 8.22 36.86 2.03
N ASP A 202 8.70 37.87 2.77
CA ASP A 202 10.12 38.19 2.85
C ASP A 202 10.92 37.07 3.51
N LEU A 203 10.41 36.56 4.64
CA LEU A 203 11.01 35.44 5.37
C LEU A 203 11.14 34.17 4.50
N ILE A 204 10.14 33.90 3.66
CA ILE A 204 10.16 32.75 2.74
C ILE A 204 11.21 32.94 1.65
N ARG A 205 11.28 34.13 1.03
CA ARG A 205 12.19 34.42 -0.10
C ARG A 205 13.65 34.51 0.33
N GLU A 206 13.92 34.97 1.54
CA GLU A 206 15.28 35.09 2.09
C GLU A 206 15.82 33.77 2.68
N SER A 207 14.95 32.77 2.89
CA SER A 207 15.33 31.50 3.49
C SER A 207 16.25 30.67 2.58
N PRO A 208 17.28 29.99 3.14
CA PRO A 208 18.11 29.05 2.36
C PRO A 208 17.33 27.84 1.82
N LEU A 209 16.14 27.57 2.37
CA LEU A 209 15.24 26.50 1.93
C LEU A 209 14.23 26.96 0.86
N TYR A 210 14.30 28.22 0.40
CA TYR A 210 13.41 28.77 -0.62
C TYR A 210 13.42 27.95 -1.92
N ILE A 211 14.60 27.67 -2.49
CA ILE A 211 14.69 26.97 -3.80
C ILE A 211 14.11 25.55 -3.73
N PRO A 212 14.45 24.70 -2.74
CA PRO A 212 13.76 23.42 -2.55
C PRO A 212 12.25 23.54 -2.39
N ALA A 213 11.77 24.49 -1.59
CA ALA A 213 10.34 24.73 -1.41
C ALA A 213 9.66 25.14 -2.72
N LEU A 214 10.26 26.08 -3.46
CA LEU A 214 9.80 26.54 -4.77
C LEU A 214 9.69 25.38 -5.76
N LEU A 215 10.74 24.58 -5.94
CA LEU A 215 10.72 23.46 -6.88
C LEU A 215 9.64 22.42 -6.54
N LEU A 216 9.43 22.14 -5.25
CA LEU A 216 8.43 21.18 -4.77
C LEU A 216 6.99 21.70 -4.92
N VAL A 217 6.75 22.98 -4.60
CA VAL A 217 5.44 23.64 -4.82
C VAL A 217 5.13 23.73 -6.31
N LEU A 218 6.11 24.13 -7.13
CA LEU A 218 5.97 24.17 -8.59
C LEU A 218 5.75 22.77 -9.17
N LEU A 219 6.39 21.72 -8.64
CA LEU A 219 6.12 20.34 -9.09
C LEU A 219 4.63 19.99 -8.92
N GLY A 220 4.03 20.37 -7.79
CA GLY A 220 2.57 20.27 -7.60
C GLY A 220 1.78 21.10 -8.61
N ALA A 221 2.04 22.40 -8.67
CA ALA A 221 1.29 23.31 -9.54
C ALA A 221 1.36 22.92 -11.03
N LEU A 222 2.56 22.65 -11.54
CA LEU A 222 2.84 22.37 -12.95
C LEU A 222 2.29 21.01 -13.39
N THR A 223 2.33 19.98 -12.53
CA THR A 223 1.74 18.67 -12.85
C THR A 223 0.21 18.75 -12.95
N LYS A 224 -0.45 19.43 -12.02
CA LYS A 224 -1.93 19.54 -11.97
C LYS A 224 -2.50 20.44 -13.06
N SER A 225 -1.77 21.49 -13.44
CA SER A 225 -2.14 22.39 -14.55
C SER A 225 -1.58 21.96 -15.92
N ALA A 226 -1.05 20.73 -16.02
CA ALA A 226 -0.56 20.14 -17.27
C ALA A 226 0.47 21.02 -18.01
N GLN A 227 1.41 21.60 -17.27
CA GLN A 227 2.51 22.41 -17.81
C GLN A 227 3.67 21.52 -18.27
N PHE A 228 4.57 22.07 -19.07
CA PHE A 228 5.79 21.40 -19.51
C PHE A 228 6.69 21.03 -18.32
N PRO A 229 7.19 19.79 -18.23
CA PRO A 229 7.10 18.66 -19.19
C PRO A 229 5.95 17.65 -18.93
N PHE A 230 4.99 17.97 -18.07
CA PHE A 230 3.92 17.09 -17.60
C PHE A 230 2.61 17.17 -18.40
N GLN A 231 2.58 17.90 -19.51
CA GLN A 231 1.34 18.16 -20.28
C GLN A 231 0.67 16.92 -20.88
N PHE A 232 1.39 15.80 -20.98
CA PHE A 232 0.96 14.61 -21.70
C PHE A 232 -0.22 13.86 -21.06
N TRP A 233 -0.49 14.00 -19.76
CA TRP A 233 -1.59 13.24 -19.15
C TRP A 233 -2.98 13.76 -19.56
N LEU A 234 -3.10 15.07 -19.81
CA LEU A 234 -4.38 15.74 -20.02
C LEU A 234 -5.08 15.31 -21.33
N PRO A 235 -4.41 15.20 -22.49
CA PRO A 235 -5.06 14.68 -23.71
C PRO A 235 -5.58 13.25 -23.55
N HIS A 236 -4.88 12.41 -22.78
CA HIS A 236 -5.31 11.03 -22.52
C HIS A 236 -6.45 10.94 -21.48
N ALA A 237 -6.63 11.95 -20.64
CA ALA A 237 -7.79 12.06 -19.75
C ALA A 237 -9.11 12.32 -20.51
N MET A 238 -9.08 12.68 -21.80
CA MET A 238 -10.26 12.88 -22.64
C MET A 238 -11.07 11.61 -22.96
N ALA A 239 -10.58 10.45 -22.52
CA ALA A 239 -11.36 9.21 -22.50
C ALA A 239 -12.59 9.29 -21.57
N ALA A 240 -12.61 10.24 -20.63
CA ALA A 240 -13.72 10.50 -19.74
C ALA A 240 -15.01 10.95 -20.49
N PRO A 241 -16.19 10.78 -19.87
CA PRO A 241 -17.44 11.37 -20.37
C PRO A 241 -17.30 12.89 -20.54
N THR A 242 -17.96 13.47 -21.55
CA THR A 242 -17.81 14.91 -21.85
C THR A 242 -18.18 15.85 -20.70
N PRO A 243 -19.22 15.56 -19.89
CA PRO A 243 -19.50 16.37 -18.70
C PRO A 243 -18.30 16.45 -17.73
N VAL A 244 -17.56 15.35 -17.55
CA VAL A 244 -16.32 15.34 -16.77
C VAL A 244 -15.31 16.29 -17.39
N SER A 245 -15.06 16.17 -18.69
CA SER A 245 -14.10 17.01 -19.39
C SER A 245 -14.46 18.49 -19.30
N ALA A 246 -15.74 18.83 -19.49
CA ALA A 246 -16.25 20.19 -19.36
C ALA A 246 -15.99 20.77 -17.96
N TYR A 247 -16.18 19.97 -16.90
CA TYR A 247 -15.98 20.45 -15.54
C TYR A 247 -14.51 20.49 -15.12
N LEU A 248 -13.79 19.36 -15.25
CA LEU A 248 -12.41 19.20 -14.78
C LEU A 248 -11.43 20.08 -15.57
N HIS A 249 -11.62 20.20 -16.89
CA HIS A 249 -10.65 20.85 -17.76
C HIS A 249 -11.01 22.29 -18.10
N SER A 250 -12.23 22.74 -17.78
CA SER A 250 -12.60 24.14 -17.98
C SER A 250 -12.55 24.94 -16.69
N ALA A 251 -13.13 24.47 -15.58
CA ALA A 251 -13.40 25.30 -14.41
C ALA A 251 -12.65 24.88 -13.13
N THR A 252 -12.17 23.64 -13.02
CA THR A 252 -11.80 23.07 -11.72
C THR A 252 -10.40 22.43 -11.66
N MET A 253 -10.25 21.15 -12.00
CA MET A 253 -9.02 20.36 -11.74
C MET A 253 -7.77 21.02 -12.30
N VAL A 254 -7.78 21.37 -13.60
CA VAL A 254 -6.59 21.96 -14.25
C VAL A 254 -6.32 23.38 -13.76
N LYS A 255 -7.35 24.04 -13.21
CA LYS A 255 -7.23 25.35 -12.59
C LYS A 255 -6.68 25.29 -11.16
N ALA A 256 -6.68 24.13 -10.50
CA ALA A 256 -6.10 23.97 -9.17
C ALA A 256 -4.61 24.36 -9.15
N GLY A 257 -3.85 23.98 -10.19
CA GLY A 257 -2.45 24.37 -10.34
C GLY A 257 -2.24 25.87 -10.43
N VAL A 258 -2.99 26.56 -11.31
CA VAL A 258 -2.88 28.02 -11.44
C VAL A 258 -3.52 28.76 -10.24
N PHE A 259 -4.52 28.20 -9.58
CA PHE A 259 -5.06 28.70 -8.32
C PHE A 259 -3.96 28.75 -7.26
N LEU A 260 -3.20 27.67 -7.12
CA LEU A 260 -2.08 27.60 -6.19
C LEU A 260 -0.99 28.62 -6.56
N LEU A 261 -0.65 28.77 -7.84
CA LEU A 261 0.32 29.77 -8.29
C LEU A 261 -0.12 31.20 -7.96
N VAL A 262 -1.39 31.55 -8.21
CA VAL A 262 -1.93 32.87 -7.85
C VAL A 262 -1.95 33.05 -6.32
N ARG A 263 -2.38 32.03 -5.57
CA ARG A 263 -2.47 32.09 -4.11
C ARG A 263 -1.11 32.32 -3.45
N PHE A 264 -0.06 31.67 -3.95
CA PHE A 264 1.31 31.81 -3.42
C PHE A 264 2.14 32.87 -4.14
N TRP A 265 1.59 33.54 -5.15
CA TRP A 265 2.26 34.62 -5.88
C TRP A 265 2.78 35.71 -4.93
N PRO A 266 2.02 36.21 -3.93
CA PRO A 266 2.49 37.27 -3.04
C PRO A 266 3.73 36.90 -2.21
N VAL A 267 3.96 35.60 -1.98
CA VAL A 267 5.02 35.11 -1.10
C VAL A 267 6.18 34.43 -1.82
N MET A 268 6.02 34.04 -3.08
CA MET A 268 7.07 33.36 -3.86
C MET A 268 7.51 34.12 -5.11
N ALA A 269 6.69 35.04 -5.64
CA ALA A 269 7.06 35.81 -6.82
C ALA A 269 8.09 36.91 -6.50
N GLY A 270 8.63 37.53 -7.56
CA GLY A 270 9.63 38.60 -7.45
C GLY A 270 11.06 38.10 -7.25
N THR A 271 11.32 36.82 -7.47
CA THR A 271 12.67 36.22 -7.48
C THR A 271 13.05 35.78 -8.89
N ASP A 272 14.34 35.82 -9.24
CA ASP A 272 14.82 35.36 -10.55
C ASP A 272 14.45 33.90 -10.81
N ALA A 273 14.52 33.04 -9.79
CA ALA A 273 14.16 31.63 -9.90
C ALA A 273 12.68 31.45 -10.26
N TRP A 274 11.77 32.19 -9.62
CA TRP A 274 10.34 32.19 -9.97
C TRP A 274 10.15 32.65 -11.42
N PHE A 275 10.73 33.80 -11.78
CA PHE A 275 10.60 34.38 -13.10
C PHE A 275 11.02 33.39 -14.19
N TRP A 276 12.22 32.84 -14.11
CA TRP A 276 12.73 31.95 -15.15
C TRP A 276 11.98 30.63 -15.21
N ILE A 277 11.73 29.97 -14.08
CA ILE A 277 11.12 28.63 -14.08
C ILE A 277 9.65 28.71 -14.52
N VAL A 278 8.87 29.63 -13.94
CA VAL A 278 7.43 29.73 -14.18
C VAL A 278 7.15 30.31 -15.57
N THR A 279 7.85 31.38 -15.97
CA THR A 279 7.67 31.99 -17.30
C THR A 279 8.09 31.03 -18.41
N PHE A 280 9.23 30.34 -18.26
CA PHE A 280 9.70 29.36 -19.25
C PHE A 280 8.75 28.17 -19.38
N ALA A 281 8.31 27.60 -18.24
CA ALA A 281 7.35 26.51 -18.24
C ALA A 281 6.03 26.94 -18.89
N GLY A 282 5.50 28.11 -18.53
CA GLY A 282 4.27 28.66 -19.10
C GLY A 282 4.37 28.92 -20.60
N LEU A 283 5.42 29.62 -21.06
CA LEU A 283 5.58 30.01 -22.46
C LEU A 283 5.77 28.77 -23.35
N THR A 284 6.61 27.83 -22.91
CA THR A 284 6.82 26.57 -23.62
C THR A 284 5.52 25.76 -23.71
N THR A 285 4.74 25.72 -22.63
CA THR A 285 3.43 25.06 -22.59
C THR A 285 2.43 25.74 -23.53
N LEU A 286 2.38 27.07 -23.52
CA LEU A 286 1.55 27.90 -24.38
C LEU A 286 1.82 27.58 -25.85
N MET A 287 3.09 27.59 -26.26
CA MET A 287 3.51 27.32 -27.64
C MET A 287 3.29 25.88 -28.05
N LEU A 288 3.78 24.90 -27.27
CA LEU A 288 3.64 23.48 -27.60
C LEU A 288 2.19 23.02 -27.59
N GLY A 289 1.38 23.51 -26.66
CA GLY A 289 -0.04 23.24 -26.59
C GLY A 289 -0.79 23.77 -27.80
N ALA A 290 -0.57 25.05 -28.16
CA ALA A 290 -1.21 25.66 -29.31
C ALA A 290 -0.80 24.98 -30.62
N TYR A 291 0.49 24.69 -30.78
CA TYR A 291 1.02 24.00 -31.94
C TYR A 291 0.44 22.59 -32.09
N ALA A 292 0.44 21.79 -31.01
CA ALA A 292 -0.10 20.44 -31.04
C ALA A 292 -1.62 20.40 -31.29
N ALA A 293 -2.38 21.41 -30.83
CA ALA A 293 -3.82 21.52 -31.06
C ALA A 293 -4.17 21.62 -32.55
N ILE A 294 -3.35 22.33 -33.35
CA ILE A 294 -3.56 22.53 -34.79
C ILE A 294 -3.62 21.19 -35.55
N PHE A 295 -3.00 20.12 -35.03
CA PHE A 295 -2.87 18.82 -35.71
C PHE A 295 -3.71 17.70 -35.06
N GLN A 296 -4.53 18.00 -34.05
CA GLN A 296 -5.43 17.01 -33.44
C GLN A 296 -6.60 16.68 -34.36
N THR A 297 -6.96 15.41 -34.50
CA THR A 297 -8.11 14.96 -35.30
C THR A 297 -9.37 14.77 -34.46
N ASP A 298 -9.22 14.48 -33.17
CA ASP A 298 -10.33 14.38 -32.22
C ASP A 298 -10.70 15.76 -31.62
N LEU A 299 -11.99 16.08 -31.56
CA LEU A 299 -12.48 17.35 -31.02
C LEU A 299 -12.08 17.57 -29.56
N LYS A 300 -12.21 16.55 -28.69
CA LYS A 300 -11.81 16.69 -27.28
C LYS A 300 -10.30 16.79 -27.15
N GLY A 301 -9.54 16.08 -27.97
CA GLY A 301 -8.08 16.19 -28.07
C GLY A 301 -7.65 17.61 -28.41
N LEU A 302 -8.27 18.24 -29.41
CA LEU A 302 -8.03 19.64 -29.76
C LEU A 302 -8.36 20.58 -28.58
N LEU A 303 -9.50 20.36 -27.92
CA LEU A 303 -9.91 21.15 -26.75
C LEU A 303 -8.99 20.94 -25.54
N ALA A 304 -8.41 19.75 -25.37
CA ALA A 304 -7.41 19.47 -24.34
C ALA A 304 -6.12 20.25 -24.59
N TYR A 305 -5.56 20.20 -25.80
CA TYR A 305 -4.34 20.94 -26.12
C TYR A 305 -4.53 22.46 -26.13
N SER A 306 -5.69 22.95 -26.51
CA SER A 306 -6.02 24.36 -26.35
C SER A 306 -6.24 24.75 -24.88
N THR A 307 -6.64 23.83 -24.00
CA THR A 307 -6.64 24.05 -22.54
C THR A 307 -5.22 24.18 -22.01
N ILE A 308 -4.33 23.26 -22.40
CA ILE A 308 -2.89 23.30 -22.06
C ILE A 308 -2.30 24.65 -22.46
N SER A 309 -2.58 25.09 -23.68
CA SER A 309 -2.13 26.37 -24.21
C SER A 309 -2.57 27.56 -23.35
N HIS A 310 -3.84 27.67 -22.98
CA HIS A 310 -4.35 28.78 -22.20
C HIS A 310 -3.91 28.75 -20.72
N LEU A 311 -3.71 27.56 -20.14
CA LEU A 311 -3.07 27.46 -18.82
C LEU A 311 -1.60 27.87 -18.89
N GLY A 312 -0.92 27.57 -20.01
CA GLY A 312 0.41 28.09 -20.30
C GLY A 312 0.44 29.62 -20.32
N LEU A 313 -0.53 30.27 -20.98
CA LEU A 313 -0.69 31.73 -20.98
C LEU A 313 -0.83 32.28 -19.54
N ILE A 314 -1.73 31.70 -18.74
CA ILE A 314 -1.93 32.11 -17.34
C ILE A 314 -0.62 31.93 -16.55
N THR A 315 0.08 30.83 -16.75
CA THR A 315 1.35 30.54 -16.06
C THR A 315 2.45 31.52 -16.48
N THR A 316 2.54 31.87 -17.76
CA THR A 316 3.47 32.90 -18.26
C THR A 316 3.22 34.23 -17.56
N LEU A 317 1.96 34.70 -17.51
CA LEU A 317 1.59 35.93 -16.83
C LEU A 317 2.02 35.94 -15.35
N LEU A 318 1.79 34.86 -14.63
CA LEU A 318 2.19 34.75 -13.22
C LEU A 318 3.71 34.70 -13.04
N GLY A 319 4.43 34.12 -14.00
CA GLY A 319 5.89 34.07 -14.00
C GLY A 319 6.52 35.46 -14.15
N MET A 320 5.91 36.36 -14.92
CA MET A 320 6.43 37.71 -15.18
C MET A 320 6.56 38.59 -13.93
N SER A 321 6.03 38.16 -12.78
CA SER A 321 6.17 38.86 -11.49
C SER A 321 5.68 40.31 -11.49
N SER A 322 4.74 40.65 -12.38
CA SER A 322 4.04 41.94 -12.42
C SER A 322 2.65 41.84 -11.78
N PRO A 323 2.22 42.81 -10.94
CA PRO A 323 0.86 42.85 -10.43
C PRO A 323 -0.20 42.93 -11.53
N LEU A 324 0.03 43.71 -12.59
CA LEU A 324 -0.90 43.81 -13.73
C LEU A 324 -0.99 42.49 -14.52
N ALA A 325 0.12 41.76 -14.63
CA ALA A 325 0.11 40.40 -15.19
C ALA A 325 -0.70 39.44 -14.32
N THR A 326 -0.68 39.59 -13.00
CA THR A 326 -1.54 38.82 -12.09
C THR A 326 -3.01 39.16 -12.28
N VAL A 327 -3.37 40.43 -12.49
CA VAL A 327 -4.74 40.83 -12.86
C VAL A 327 -5.18 40.15 -14.15
N ALA A 328 -4.34 40.23 -15.19
CA ALA A 328 -4.62 39.60 -16.48
C ALA A 328 -4.77 38.07 -16.35
N ALA A 329 -3.98 37.42 -15.48
CA ALA A 329 -4.04 36.00 -15.22
C ALA A 329 -5.37 35.60 -14.55
N ILE A 330 -5.78 36.30 -13.48
CA ILE A 330 -7.05 36.06 -12.78
C ILE A 330 -8.23 36.28 -13.73
N PHE A 331 -8.18 37.34 -14.54
CA PHE A 331 -9.22 37.61 -15.53
C PHE A 331 -9.29 36.52 -16.62
N HIS A 332 -8.14 36.08 -17.15
CA HIS A 332 -8.10 35.00 -18.13
C HIS A 332 -8.56 33.65 -17.56
N ILE A 333 -8.32 33.36 -16.27
CA ILE A 333 -8.86 32.18 -15.58
C ILE A 333 -10.39 32.14 -15.69
N ALA A 334 -11.06 33.26 -15.37
CA ALA A 334 -12.51 33.39 -15.44
C ALA A 334 -13.02 33.25 -16.89
N ASN A 335 -12.42 33.98 -17.84
CA ASN A 335 -12.80 33.90 -19.24
C ASN A 335 -12.60 32.50 -19.83
N HIS A 336 -11.48 31.86 -19.53
CA HIS A 336 -11.23 30.49 -19.98
C HIS A 336 -12.26 29.51 -19.44
N ALA A 337 -12.74 29.69 -18.20
CA ALA A 337 -13.77 28.81 -17.67
C ALA A 337 -15.06 28.88 -18.48
N THR A 338 -15.47 30.08 -18.92
CA THR A 338 -16.74 30.29 -19.62
C THR A 338 -16.71 29.72 -21.04
N PHE A 339 -15.79 30.17 -21.90
CA PHE A 339 -15.76 29.71 -23.30
C PHE A 339 -15.29 28.25 -23.43
N LYS A 340 -14.49 27.71 -22.50
CA LYS A 340 -14.03 26.32 -22.62
C LYS A 340 -15.10 25.33 -22.18
N ALA A 341 -15.86 25.65 -21.12
CA ALA A 341 -16.98 24.80 -20.70
C ALA A 341 -18.04 24.72 -21.79
N SER A 342 -18.36 25.84 -22.46
CA SER A 342 -19.29 25.84 -23.60
C SER A 342 -18.78 25.02 -24.78
N LEU A 343 -17.48 25.10 -25.13
CA LEU A 343 -16.88 24.32 -26.21
C LEU A 343 -16.85 22.82 -25.93
N PHE A 344 -16.52 22.39 -24.71
CA PHE A 344 -16.57 20.97 -24.36
C PHE A 344 -18.01 20.43 -24.42
N MET A 345 -18.99 21.18 -23.90
CA MET A 345 -20.40 20.77 -23.98
C MET A 345 -20.90 20.73 -25.44
N ALA A 346 -20.49 21.68 -26.29
CA ALA A 346 -20.80 21.68 -27.72
C ALA A 346 -20.17 20.47 -28.44
N ALA A 347 -18.89 20.18 -28.18
CA ALA A 347 -18.23 18.99 -28.70
C ALA A 347 -18.91 17.68 -28.24
N GLY A 348 -19.45 17.66 -27.01
CA GLY A 348 -20.21 16.52 -26.52
C GLY A 348 -21.61 16.40 -27.14
N ILE A 349 -22.27 17.51 -27.49
CA ILE A 349 -23.50 17.46 -28.28
C ILE A 349 -23.20 16.88 -29.67
N ILE A 350 -22.15 17.36 -30.33
CA ILE A 350 -21.74 16.84 -31.65
C ILE A 350 -21.45 15.34 -31.56
N ASP A 351 -20.69 14.89 -30.57
CA ASP A 351 -20.43 13.47 -30.30
C ASP A 351 -21.73 12.66 -30.12
N HIS A 352 -22.66 13.18 -29.31
CA HIS A 352 -23.91 12.50 -28.98
C HIS A 352 -24.85 12.36 -30.19
N GLU A 353 -24.94 13.40 -31.02
CA GLU A 353 -25.86 13.46 -32.16
C GLU A 353 -25.29 12.85 -33.45
N THR A 354 -23.95 12.76 -33.57
CA THR A 354 -23.30 12.21 -34.77
C THR A 354 -22.67 10.83 -34.56
N GLY A 355 -22.38 10.45 -33.31
CA GLY A 355 -21.70 9.20 -32.93
C GLY A 355 -20.17 9.24 -33.03
N THR A 356 -19.59 10.32 -33.56
CA THR A 356 -18.14 10.46 -33.73
C THR A 356 -17.64 11.84 -33.31
N ARG A 357 -16.33 11.91 -33.01
CA ARG A 357 -15.61 13.13 -32.63
C ARG A 357 -14.49 13.48 -33.60
N ASP A 358 -14.36 12.70 -34.67
CA ASP A 358 -13.30 12.86 -35.65
C ASP A 358 -13.62 14.01 -36.62
N ILE A 359 -12.84 15.08 -36.55
CA ILE A 359 -12.98 16.27 -37.40
C ILE A 359 -12.90 15.93 -38.89
N ARG A 360 -12.26 14.80 -39.26
CA ARG A 360 -12.19 14.36 -40.66
C ARG A 360 -13.53 13.84 -41.21
N LYS A 361 -14.43 13.42 -40.32
CA LYS A 361 -15.75 12.87 -40.65
C LYS A 361 -16.88 13.88 -40.42
N LEU A 362 -16.67 14.80 -39.49
CA LEU A 362 -17.62 15.84 -39.12
C LEU A 362 -17.43 17.01 -40.09
N SER A 363 -18.33 17.18 -41.07
CA SER A 363 -18.32 18.29 -42.04
C SER A 363 -19.75 18.76 -42.30
N GLY A 364 -19.95 20.05 -42.63
CA GLY A 364 -21.24 20.58 -43.05
C GLY A 364 -22.35 20.57 -41.98
N LEU A 365 -22.02 20.42 -40.69
CA LEU A 365 -23.00 20.26 -39.61
C LEU A 365 -23.88 21.50 -39.35
N PHE A 366 -23.50 22.68 -39.85
CA PHE A 366 -24.31 23.91 -39.69
C PHE A 366 -25.75 23.74 -40.20
N ARG A 367 -25.94 22.93 -41.26
CA ARG A 367 -27.26 22.67 -41.86
C ARG A 367 -28.19 21.85 -40.97
N PHE A 368 -27.62 21.02 -40.10
CA PHE A 368 -28.35 20.09 -39.24
C PHE A 368 -28.54 20.64 -37.82
N MET A 369 -27.57 21.42 -37.34
CA MET A 369 -27.52 21.94 -35.97
C MET A 369 -27.12 23.43 -35.92
N PRO A 370 -27.90 24.35 -36.52
CA PRO A 370 -27.52 25.75 -36.69
C PRO A 370 -27.35 26.53 -35.37
N PHE A 371 -28.10 26.19 -34.33
CA PHE A 371 -27.96 26.84 -33.02
C PHE A 371 -26.71 26.35 -32.29
N THR A 372 -26.50 25.03 -32.25
CA THR A 372 -25.29 24.46 -31.63
C THR A 372 -24.04 24.96 -32.36
N ALA A 373 -24.09 25.05 -33.70
CA ALA A 373 -23.00 25.61 -34.50
C ALA A 373 -22.74 27.08 -34.18
N THR A 374 -23.77 27.93 -34.13
CA THR A 374 -23.62 29.35 -33.77
C THR A 374 -22.99 29.54 -32.39
N LEU A 375 -23.48 28.81 -31.38
CA LEU A 375 -22.93 28.87 -30.02
C LEU A 375 -21.45 28.43 -29.97
N ALA A 376 -21.12 27.35 -30.67
CA ALA A 376 -19.75 26.87 -30.76
C ALA A 376 -18.82 27.84 -31.52
N MET A 377 -19.32 28.49 -32.56
CA MET A 377 -18.58 29.53 -33.30
C MET A 377 -18.27 30.74 -32.42
N VAL A 378 -19.26 31.26 -31.68
CA VAL A 378 -19.05 32.40 -30.77
C VAL A 378 -18.07 32.03 -29.65
N ALA A 379 -18.20 30.84 -29.05
CA ALA A 379 -17.26 30.37 -28.03
C ALA A 379 -15.84 30.16 -28.60
N SER A 380 -15.72 29.67 -29.84
CA SER A 380 -14.43 29.51 -30.53
C SER A 380 -13.81 30.87 -30.88
N ALA A 381 -14.61 31.85 -31.28
CA ALA A 381 -14.17 33.22 -31.51
C ALA A 381 -13.68 33.88 -30.22
N ALA A 382 -14.34 33.63 -29.08
CA ALA A 382 -13.87 34.07 -27.77
C ALA A 382 -12.52 33.41 -27.42
N MET A 383 -12.37 32.11 -27.66
CA MET A 383 -11.11 31.39 -27.48
C MET A 383 -9.99 31.93 -28.39
N ALA A 384 -10.30 32.28 -29.64
CA ALA A 384 -9.36 32.87 -30.60
C ALA A 384 -8.94 34.30 -30.19
N GLY A 385 -9.80 35.04 -29.50
CA GLY A 385 -9.57 36.43 -29.13
C GLY A 385 -10.07 37.41 -30.19
N VAL A 386 -11.26 37.16 -30.76
CA VAL A 386 -11.92 38.10 -31.68
C VAL A 386 -12.45 39.31 -30.91
N PRO A 387 -12.30 40.55 -31.42
CA PRO A 387 -12.81 41.76 -30.76
C PRO A 387 -14.28 41.65 -30.33
N LEU A 388 -14.63 42.38 -29.26
CA LEU A 388 -15.96 42.38 -28.60
C LEU A 388 -16.32 41.11 -27.81
N LEU A 389 -15.44 40.10 -27.76
CA LEU A 389 -15.61 38.93 -26.91
C LEU A 389 -14.64 38.97 -25.72
N ASN A 390 -15.03 38.36 -24.61
CA ASN A 390 -14.24 38.38 -23.37
C ASN A 390 -12.77 37.93 -23.54
N GLY A 391 -12.52 36.94 -24.41
CA GLY A 391 -11.18 36.44 -24.66
C GLY A 391 -10.24 37.45 -25.32
N PHE A 392 -10.76 38.40 -26.12
CA PHE A 392 -9.95 39.48 -26.71
C PHE A 392 -9.34 40.36 -25.63
N ILE A 393 -10.16 40.85 -24.69
CA ILE A 393 -9.70 41.75 -23.61
C ILE A 393 -8.57 41.08 -22.80
N SER A 394 -8.78 39.82 -22.38
CA SER A 394 -7.75 39.12 -21.60
C SER A 394 -6.46 38.83 -22.39
N LYS A 395 -6.53 38.64 -23.71
CA LYS A 395 -5.34 38.46 -24.56
C LYS A 395 -4.64 39.78 -24.87
N GLU A 396 -5.39 40.87 -25.02
CA GLU A 396 -4.82 42.22 -25.18
C GLU A 396 -4.04 42.61 -23.92
N MET A 397 -4.56 42.31 -22.72
CA MET A 397 -3.81 42.47 -21.47
C MET A 397 -2.54 41.60 -21.44
N PHE A 398 -2.61 40.36 -21.92
CA PHE A 398 -1.43 39.49 -22.05
C PHE A 398 -0.37 40.06 -23.01
N PHE A 399 -0.78 40.58 -24.17
CA PHE A 399 0.14 41.24 -25.09
C PHE A 399 0.71 42.53 -24.51
N THR A 400 -0.09 43.28 -23.74
CA THR A 400 0.36 44.49 -23.04
C THR A 400 1.50 44.17 -22.09
N GLU A 401 1.32 43.17 -21.21
CA GLU A 401 2.35 42.79 -20.24
C GLU A 401 3.59 42.24 -20.94
N THR A 402 3.44 41.38 -21.95
CA THR A 402 4.58 40.80 -22.68
C THR A 402 5.35 41.80 -23.53
N ALA A 403 4.74 42.93 -23.88
CA ALA A 403 5.38 44.03 -24.62
C ALA A 403 6.08 45.05 -23.71
N LEU A 404 5.98 44.93 -22.39
CA LEU A 404 6.71 45.78 -21.45
C LEU A 404 8.23 45.58 -21.61
N ARG A 405 8.98 46.66 -21.48
CA ARG A 405 10.45 46.62 -21.58
C ARG A 405 11.07 46.05 -20.31
N ASP A 406 11.81 44.96 -20.47
CA ASP A 406 12.68 44.32 -19.51
C ASP A 406 14.16 44.72 -19.75
N PRO A 407 15.05 44.75 -18.74
CA PRO A 407 16.47 44.97 -18.97
C PRO A 407 17.16 43.88 -19.82
N ASN A 408 16.62 42.67 -19.84
CA ASN A 408 17.16 41.54 -20.58
C ASN A 408 16.66 41.52 -22.04
N THR A 409 17.57 41.74 -22.98
CA THR A 409 17.28 41.74 -24.43
C THR A 409 16.62 40.45 -24.92
N PHE A 410 16.96 39.29 -24.34
CA PHE A 410 16.33 38.03 -24.71
C PHE A 410 14.86 38.00 -24.30
N VAL A 411 14.53 38.44 -23.08
CA VAL A 411 13.15 38.52 -22.57
C VAL A 411 12.32 39.48 -23.42
N ASN A 412 12.86 40.67 -23.70
CA ASN A 412 12.25 41.69 -24.56
C ASN A 412 11.86 41.19 -25.95
N LEU A 413 12.61 40.23 -26.50
CA LEU A 413 12.35 39.68 -27.82
C LEU A 413 11.48 38.42 -27.73
N ALA A 414 11.79 37.52 -26.80
CA ALA A 414 11.18 36.20 -26.71
C ALA A 414 9.71 36.25 -26.24
N LEU A 415 9.38 37.11 -25.27
CA LEU A 415 8.02 37.16 -24.71
C LEU A 415 6.98 37.69 -25.72
N PRO A 416 7.14 38.88 -26.34
CA PRO A 416 6.14 39.38 -27.28
C PRO A 416 6.04 38.51 -28.54
N ILE A 417 7.17 38.04 -29.08
CA ILE A 417 7.18 37.16 -30.26
C ILE A 417 6.53 35.82 -29.93
N GLY A 418 6.93 35.18 -28.83
CA GLY A 418 6.36 33.90 -28.39
C GLY A 418 4.86 34.00 -28.13
N ALA A 419 4.42 35.07 -27.47
CA ALA A 419 3.01 35.39 -27.24
C ALA A 419 2.25 35.55 -28.57
N THR A 420 2.78 36.34 -29.52
CA THR A 420 2.13 36.59 -30.81
C THR A 420 2.02 35.32 -31.64
N VAL A 421 3.10 34.53 -31.73
CA VAL A 421 3.11 33.23 -32.45
C VAL A 421 2.14 32.24 -31.81
N ALA A 422 2.09 32.16 -30.48
CA ALA A 422 1.09 31.32 -29.81
C ALA A 422 -0.34 31.81 -30.04
N GLY A 423 -0.55 33.14 -30.13
CA GLY A 423 -1.80 33.76 -30.56
C GLY A 423 -2.21 33.34 -31.97
N MET A 424 -1.28 33.36 -32.93
CA MET A 424 -1.49 32.87 -34.30
C MET A 424 -1.90 31.40 -34.30
N PHE A 425 -1.22 30.56 -33.52
CA PHE A 425 -1.59 29.15 -33.38
C PHE A 425 -2.99 28.97 -32.76
N SER A 426 -3.34 29.82 -31.79
CA SER A 426 -4.66 29.84 -31.17
C SER A 426 -5.78 30.13 -32.15
N VAL A 427 -5.58 31.13 -33.00
CA VAL A 427 -6.52 31.45 -34.08
C VAL A 427 -6.59 30.30 -35.09
N ALA A 428 -5.46 29.72 -35.49
CA ALA A 428 -5.41 28.65 -36.47
C ALA A 428 -6.19 27.39 -36.03
N TYR A 429 -6.01 26.91 -34.79
CA TYR A 429 -6.78 25.74 -34.31
C TYR A 429 -8.26 26.08 -34.05
N SER A 430 -8.58 27.33 -33.67
CA SER A 430 -9.96 27.77 -33.45
C SER A 430 -10.74 27.83 -34.76
N LEU A 431 -10.08 28.33 -35.81
CA LEU A 431 -10.61 28.34 -37.17
C LEU A 431 -10.73 26.91 -37.72
N ARG A 432 -9.76 26.04 -37.46
CA ARG A 432 -9.84 24.62 -37.82
C ARG A 432 -11.05 23.93 -37.18
N PHE A 433 -11.31 24.18 -35.89
CA PHE A 433 -12.48 23.64 -35.19
C PHE A 433 -13.79 24.09 -35.87
N VAL A 434 -13.91 25.38 -36.19
CA VAL A 434 -15.12 25.94 -36.80
C VAL A 434 -15.30 25.48 -38.25
N HIS A 435 -14.29 25.73 -39.09
CA HIS A 435 -14.34 25.42 -40.52
C HIS A 435 -14.45 23.91 -40.76
N GLY A 436 -13.65 23.11 -40.04
CA GLY A 436 -13.63 21.66 -40.21
C GLY A 436 -14.97 21.00 -39.89
N VAL A 437 -15.65 21.43 -38.82
CA VAL A 437 -16.85 20.76 -38.30
C VAL A 437 -18.14 21.25 -38.97
N PHE A 438 -18.29 22.57 -39.14
CA PHE A 438 -19.58 23.17 -39.48
C PHE A 438 -19.76 23.49 -40.96
N PHE A 439 -18.65 23.72 -41.67
CA PHE A 439 -18.65 24.11 -43.08
C PHE A 439 -18.13 22.95 -43.95
N GLY A 440 -18.40 22.99 -45.25
CA GLY A 440 -18.05 21.92 -46.20
C GLY A 440 -19.24 21.07 -46.66
N PRO A 441 -18.98 19.96 -47.38
CA PRO A 441 -20.03 19.06 -47.87
C PRO A 441 -20.76 18.34 -46.71
N PRO A 442 -22.00 17.86 -46.94
CA PRO A 442 -22.72 17.04 -45.95
C PRO A 442 -21.91 15.80 -45.53
N PRO A 443 -22.02 15.38 -44.27
CA PRO A 443 -21.25 14.26 -43.75
C PRO A 443 -21.82 12.92 -44.24
N THR A 444 -20.96 12.00 -44.68
CA THR A 444 -21.37 10.72 -45.31
C THR A 444 -21.15 9.47 -44.45
N GLU A 445 -20.35 9.55 -43.38
CA GLU A 445 -19.95 8.41 -42.52
C GLU A 445 -20.28 8.64 -41.04
N LEU A 446 -21.53 9.02 -40.74
CA LEU A 446 -21.99 9.19 -39.36
C LEU A 446 -22.82 7.99 -38.90
N ASP A 447 -22.71 7.65 -37.62
CA ASP A 447 -23.50 6.56 -37.02
C ASP A 447 -24.97 6.95 -36.82
N ARG A 448 -25.25 8.26 -36.82
CA ARG A 448 -26.58 8.86 -36.55
C ARG A 448 -26.83 10.04 -37.47
N VAL A 449 -28.11 10.30 -37.75
CA VAL A 449 -28.55 11.50 -38.44
C VAL A 449 -28.48 12.67 -37.46
N PRO A 450 -27.65 13.70 -37.70
CA PRO A 450 -27.49 14.80 -36.75
C PRO A 450 -28.76 15.64 -36.65
N HIS A 451 -29.13 16.04 -35.44
CA HIS A 451 -30.20 17.00 -35.18
C HIS A 451 -29.89 17.84 -33.94
N GLU A 452 -30.61 18.96 -33.76
CA GLU A 452 -30.46 19.75 -32.53
C GLU A 452 -30.85 18.94 -31.29
N PRO A 453 -30.09 19.02 -30.18
CA PRO A 453 -30.42 18.29 -28.97
C PRO A 453 -31.62 18.96 -28.26
N PRO A 454 -32.20 18.29 -27.25
CA PRO A 454 -33.22 18.89 -26.41
C PRO A 454 -32.76 20.23 -25.82
N ALA A 455 -33.67 21.20 -25.73
CA ALA A 455 -33.33 22.57 -25.33
C ALA A 455 -32.56 22.64 -24.01
N LEU A 456 -32.93 21.81 -23.01
CA LEU A 456 -32.27 21.77 -21.70
C LEU A 456 -30.83 21.22 -21.71
N MET A 457 -30.45 20.45 -22.74
CA MET A 457 -29.06 20.07 -22.98
C MET A 457 -28.24 21.25 -23.56
N ARG A 458 -28.89 22.15 -24.31
CA ARG A 458 -28.28 23.31 -24.98
C ARG A 458 -28.21 24.56 -24.08
N ARG A 459 -29.19 24.78 -23.18
CA ARG A 459 -29.26 25.96 -22.28
C ARG A 459 -27.95 26.26 -21.54
N PRO A 460 -27.21 25.27 -20.98
CA PRO A 460 -25.91 25.53 -20.36
C PRO A 460 -24.92 26.30 -21.24
N ILE A 461 -24.90 25.99 -22.54
CA ILE A 461 -24.01 26.60 -23.53
C ILE A 461 -24.49 28.02 -23.84
N GLU A 462 -25.80 28.23 -24.00
CA GLU A 462 -26.41 29.55 -24.23
C GLU A 462 -26.02 30.54 -23.13
N VAL A 463 -26.13 30.13 -21.86
CA VAL A 463 -25.77 30.96 -20.70
C VAL A 463 -24.29 31.34 -20.74
N LEU A 464 -23.39 30.38 -20.98
CA LEU A 464 -21.96 30.64 -21.02
C LEU A 464 -21.53 31.52 -22.20
N VAL A 465 -22.13 31.33 -23.38
CA VAL A 465 -21.87 32.16 -24.56
C VAL A 465 -22.39 33.58 -24.36
N LEU A 466 -23.57 33.72 -23.76
CA LEU A 466 -24.11 35.03 -23.38
C LEU A 466 -23.16 35.75 -22.42
N LEU A 467 -22.59 35.05 -21.43
CA LEU A 467 -21.56 35.62 -20.54
C LEU A 467 -20.29 36.04 -21.31
N CYS A 468 -19.86 35.28 -22.33
CA CYS A 468 -18.71 35.68 -23.16
C CYS A 468 -18.95 36.99 -23.92
N LEU A 469 -20.19 37.21 -24.40
CA LEU A 469 -20.60 38.44 -25.09
C LEU A 469 -20.73 39.60 -24.11
N ILE A 470 -21.47 39.41 -23.00
CA ILE A 470 -21.72 40.46 -22.00
C ILE A 470 -20.40 40.97 -21.40
N VAL A 471 -19.50 40.06 -21.03
CA VAL A 471 -18.17 40.43 -20.50
C VAL A 471 -17.29 41.05 -21.59
N GLY A 472 -17.45 40.67 -22.86
CA GLY A 472 -16.71 41.26 -23.97
C GLY A 472 -17.15 42.67 -24.36
N ILE A 473 -18.44 42.99 -24.22
CA ILE A 473 -19.03 44.27 -24.64
C ILE A 473 -19.02 45.29 -23.49
N ILE A 474 -19.35 44.87 -22.26
CA ILE A 474 -19.45 45.77 -21.10
C ILE A 474 -18.72 45.18 -19.87
N PRO A 475 -17.40 44.95 -19.96
CA PRO A 475 -16.60 44.31 -18.89
C PRO A 475 -16.61 45.09 -17.57
N GLY A 476 -16.57 46.43 -17.60
CA GLY A 476 -16.43 47.26 -16.40
C GLY A 476 -17.58 47.11 -15.40
N ILE A 477 -18.82 46.94 -15.88
CA ILE A 477 -20.00 46.75 -15.03
C ILE A 477 -20.19 45.28 -14.67
N THR A 478 -19.80 44.38 -15.56
CA THR A 478 -20.17 42.96 -15.48
C THR A 478 -19.16 42.15 -14.68
N ILE A 479 -17.89 42.12 -15.08
CA ILE A 479 -16.85 41.37 -14.38
C ILE A 479 -16.01 42.25 -13.45
N GLY A 480 -15.98 43.58 -13.70
CA GLY A 480 -15.14 44.54 -12.98
C GLY A 480 -15.18 44.41 -11.45
N PRO A 481 -16.35 44.48 -10.80
CA PRO A 481 -16.44 44.38 -9.33
C PRO A 481 -15.98 43.03 -8.78
N PHE A 482 -16.30 41.93 -9.47
CA PHE A 482 -15.90 40.58 -9.06
C PHE A 482 -14.41 40.34 -9.23
N LEU A 483 -13.83 40.85 -10.33
CA LEU A 483 -12.40 40.80 -10.59
C LEU A 483 -11.63 41.65 -9.57
N ALA A 484 -12.12 42.85 -9.26
CA ALA A 484 -11.48 43.73 -8.28
C ALA A 484 -11.39 43.07 -6.90
N ALA A 485 -12.48 42.46 -6.42
CA ALA A 485 -12.46 41.73 -5.14
C ALA A 485 -11.43 40.60 -5.13
N ALA A 486 -11.32 39.84 -6.23
CA ALA A 486 -10.34 38.76 -6.36
C ALA A 486 -8.90 39.27 -6.42
N VAL A 487 -8.65 40.31 -7.23
CA VAL A 487 -7.31 40.91 -7.40
C VAL A 487 -6.82 41.51 -6.09
N VAL A 488 -7.62 42.37 -5.45
CA VAL A 488 -7.25 43.04 -4.19
C VAL A 488 -6.92 42.02 -3.09
N SER A 489 -7.61 40.88 -3.05
CA SER A 489 -7.30 39.81 -2.08
C SER A 489 -5.95 39.11 -2.30
N VAL A 490 -5.37 39.22 -3.49
CA VAL A 490 -4.07 38.62 -3.85
C VAL A 490 -2.97 39.68 -3.80
N THR A 491 -3.15 40.82 -4.47
CA THR A 491 -2.11 41.87 -4.60
C THR A 491 -2.09 42.86 -3.44
N GLY A 492 -3.09 42.83 -2.56
CA GLY A 492 -3.15 43.70 -1.38
C GLY A 492 -3.67 45.11 -1.67
N PRO A 493 -3.55 46.03 -0.68
CA PRO A 493 -4.07 47.39 -0.77
C PRO A 493 -3.44 48.23 -1.90
N ASP A 494 -2.18 47.96 -2.23
CA ASP A 494 -1.40 48.68 -3.26
C ASP A 494 -1.66 48.15 -4.68
N THR A 495 -2.86 47.61 -4.93
CA THR A 495 -3.25 47.11 -6.24
C THR A 495 -3.21 48.25 -7.27
N PRO A 496 -2.43 48.14 -8.37
CA PRO A 496 -2.34 49.20 -9.35
C PRO A 496 -3.65 49.37 -10.11
N TYR A 497 -3.91 50.60 -10.56
CA TYR A 497 -5.05 50.87 -11.43
C TYR A 497 -4.93 50.09 -12.75
N TYR A 498 -6.00 49.41 -13.14
CA TYR A 498 -6.12 48.72 -14.42
C TYR A 498 -7.44 49.11 -15.10
N SER A 499 -7.40 49.24 -16.42
CA SER A 499 -8.60 49.51 -17.22
C SER A 499 -9.10 48.22 -17.88
N LEU A 500 -10.41 47.99 -17.83
CA LEU A 500 -11.09 46.95 -18.60
C LEU A 500 -11.73 47.54 -19.87
N SER A 501 -11.19 48.61 -20.44
CA SER A 501 -11.74 49.19 -21.67
C SER A 501 -11.71 48.19 -22.83
N VAL A 502 -12.79 48.16 -23.62
CA VAL A 502 -12.87 47.32 -24.82
C VAL A 502 -11.94 47.81 -25.93
N TRP A 503 -11.54 49.09 -25.85
CA TRP A 503 -10.68 49.74 -26.84
C TRP A 503 -9.68 50.66 -26.13
N HIS A 504 -8.38 50.40 -26.33
CA HIS A 504 -7.27 51.17 -25.74
C HIS A 504 -6.56 52.09 -26.76
N GLY A 505 -7.12 52.26 -27.97
CA GLY A 505 -6.50 53.00 -29.06
C GLY A 505 -5.56 52.15 -29.93
N PHE A 506 -4.97 52.76 -30.97
CA PHE A 506 -3.96 52.08 -31.81
C PHE A 506 -2.64 51.97 -31.06
N ASN A 507 -2.38 50.80 -30.48
CA ASN A 507 -1.19 50.49 -29.68
C ASN A 507 -0.50 49.20 -30.16
N LEU A 508 0.69 48.91 -29.61
CA LEU A 508 1.45 47.71 -29.94
C LEU A 508 0.69 46.40 -29.62
N PRO A 509 0.02 46.25 -28.46
CA PRO A 509 -0.82 45.07 -28.17
C PRO A 509 -1.95 44.82 -29.18
N LEU A 510 -2.58 45.87 -29.69
CA LEU A 510 -3.60 45.77 -30.74
C LEU A 510 -2.97 45.33 -32.06
N ALA A 511 -1.79 45.85 -32.42
CA ALA A 511 -1.04 45.40 -33.60
C ALA A 511 -0.65 43.91 -33.49
N MET A 512 -0.17 43.46 -32.33
CA MET A 512 0.13 42.05 -32.05
C MET A 512 -1.14 41.19 -32.18
N SER A 513 -2.28 41.65 -31.67
CA SER A 513 -3.58 40.97 -31.80
C SER A 513 -4.02 40.85 -33.26
N ALA A 514 -3.87 41.92 -34.06
CA ALA A 514 -4.18 41.92 -35.49
C ALA A 514 -3.26 40.96 -36.27
N ILE A 515 -1.96 40.98 -35.98
CA ILE A 515 -0.98 40.03 -36.54
C ILE A 515 -1.34 38.60 -36.16
N ALA A 516 -1.74 38.35 -34.91
CA ALA A 516 -2.17 37.03 -34.46
C ALA A 516 -3.42 36.54 -35.22
N LEU A 517 -4.41 37.41 -35.43
CA LEU A 517 -5.64 37.09 -36.15
C LEU A 517 -5.38 36.79 -37.64
N VAL A 518 -4.71 37.70 -38.34
CA VAL A 518 -4.43 37.56 -39.79
C VAL A 518 -3.43 36.44 -40.02
N GLY A 519 -2.34 36.42 -39.25
CA GLY A 519 -1.30 35.41 -39.34
C GLY A 519 -1.80 34.01 -39.02
N GLY A 520 -2.68 33.85 -38.03
CA GLY A 520 -3.33 32.57 -37.73
C GLY A 520 -4.26 32.07 -38.84
N GLY A 521 -5.01 32.98 -39.47
CA GLY A 521 -5.84 32.67 -40.64
C GLY A 521 -5.02 32.21 -41.84
N LEU A 522 -3.95 32.95 -42.17
CA LEU A 522 -3.01 32.60 -43.24
C LEU A 522 -2.30 31.28 -42.96
N LEU A 523 -1.89 31.03 -41.70
CA LEU A 523 -1.27 29.79 -41.29
C LEU A 523 -2.22 28.60 -41.46
N TYR A 524 -3.49 28.74 -41.07
CA TYR A 524 -4.49 27.69 -41.28
C TYR A 524 -4.67 27.40 -42.78
N TRP A 525 -4.76 28.44 -43.62
CA TRP A 525 -4.87 28.29 -45.07
C TRP A 525 -3.65 27.58 -45.67
N ALA A 526 -2.43 27.96 -45.27
CA ALA A 526 -1.19 27.32 -45.70
C ALA A 526 -1.11 25.84 -45.28
N LEU A 527 -1.61 25.50 -44.08
CA LEU A 527 -1.63 24.13 -43.57
C LEU A 527 -2.82 23.29 -44.08
N TYR A 528 -3.80 23.90 -44.74
CA TYR A 528 -5.05 23.24 -45.13
C TYR A 528 -4.79 21.97 -45.96
N GLY A 529 -3.91 22.05 -46.96
CA GLY A 529 -3.53 20.91 -47.78
C GLY A 529 -2.82 19.79 -47.02
N TYR A 530 -2.04 20.11 -45.98
CA TYR A 530 -1.40 19.12 -45.11
C TYR A 530 -2.42 18.40 -44.24
N LEU A 531 -3.36 19.15 -43.65
CA LEU A 531 -4.40 18.61 -42.78
C LEU A 531 -5.35 17.66 -43.53
N GLN A 532 -5.62 17.92 -44.81
CA GLN A 532 -6.46 17.06 -45.67
C GLN A 532 -5.76 15.74 -46.09
N ARG A 533 -4.43 15.69 -46.11
CA ARG A 533 -3.68 14.45 -46.44
C ARG A 533 -3.77 13.36 -45.38
N GLY A 534 -4.38 13.63 -44.23
CA GLY A 534 -4.62 12.65 -43.17
C GLY A 534 -3.35 12.20 -42.42
N ILE A 535 -2.24 12.94 -42.52
CA ILE A 535 -1.01 12.63 -41.78
C ILE A 535 -1.25 12.86 -40.29
N GLU A 536 -1.01 11.84 -39.46
CA GLU A 536 -1.22 11.95 -38.02
C GLU A 536 -0.10 12.73 -37.32
N GLY A 537 -0.49 13.84 -36.69
CA GLY A 537 0.33 14.60 -35.75
C GLY A 537 1.12 15.76 -36.34
N PRO A 538 1.70 16.62 -35.48
CA PRO A 538 2.47 17.78 -35.89
C PRO A 538 3.77 17.43 -36.62
N PRO A 539 4.20 18.22 -37.61
CA PRO A 539 5.52 18.08 -38.19
C PRO A 539 6.61 18.29 -37.12
N LEU A 540 7.81 17.74 -37.35
CA LEU A 540 8.97 17.80 -36.44
C LEU A 540 8.86 17.02 -35.11
N ILE A 541 7.73 17.09 -34.39
CA ILE A 541 7.59 16.49 -33.04
C ILE A 541 6.72 15.20 -32.99
N ARG A 542 6.20 14.73 -34.13
CA ARG A 542 5.37 13.49 -34.23
C ARG A 542 5.95 12.24 -33.56
N ASN A 543 7.27 12.11 -33.49
CA ASN A 543 7.95 10.95 -32.92
C ASN A 543 8.11 11.05 -31.39
N LEU A 544 7.98 12.25 -30.82
CA LEU A 544 8.11 12.52 -29.39
C LEU A 544 6.75 12.41 -28.69
N LYS A 545 6.34 11.18 -28.37
CA LYS A 545 5.09 10.91 -27.64
C LYS A 545 5.34 10.81 -26.13
N GLY A 546 4.89 11.80 -25.37
CA GLY A 546 5.06 11.85 -23.90
C GLY A 546 4.55 10.59 -23.18
N GLN A 547 3.42 10.03 -23.62
CA GLN A 547 2.88 8.76 -23.11
C GLN A 547 3.90 7.60 -23.20
N ARG A 548 4.59 7.44 -24.35
CA ARG A 548 5.57 6.35 -24.54
C ARG A 548 6.79 6.52 -23.64
N ILE A 549 7.21 7.76 -23.40
CA ILE A 549 8.31 8.06 -22.48
C ILE A 549 7.90 7.68 -21.06
N PHE A 550 6.71 8.11 -20.63
CA PHE A 550 6.14 7.76 -19.33
C PHE A 550 6.05 6.25 -19.11
N GLU A 551 5.47 5.51 -20.05
CA GLU A 551 5.36 4.04 -19.97
C GLU A 551 6.73 3.35 -19.89
N ARG A 552 7.71 3.81 -20.68
CA ARG A 552 9.08 3.26 -20.65
C ARG A 552 9.76 3.49 -19.31
N VAL A 553 9.60 4.68 -18.73
CA VAL A 553 10.13 5.01 -17.39
C VAL A 553 9.46 4.14 -16.33
N LEU A 554 8.12 4.07 -16.36
CA LEU A 554 7.34 3.29 -15.40
C LEU A 554 7.76 1.82 -15.41
N VAL A 555 7.85 1.18 -16.58
CA VAL A 555 8.27 -0.23 -16.71
C VAL A 555 9.72 -0.43 -16.27
N SER A 556 10.60 0.53 -16.52
CA SER A 556 12.01 0.42 -16.12
C SER A 556 12.15 0.43 -14.59
N ILE A 557 11.45 1.34 -13.91
CA ILE A 557 11.47 1.44 -12.45
C ILE A 557 10.70 0.27 -11.81
N SER A 558 9.43 0.08 -12.17
CA SER A 558 8.55 -0.85 -11.46
C SER A 558 8.87 -2.32 -11.73
N TRP A 559 9.48 -2.64 -12.87
CA TRP A 559 9.71 -4.02 -13.27
C TRP A 559 11.18 -4.38 -13.36
N LYS A 560 11.97 -3.63 -14.14
CA LYS A 560 13.38 -4.01 -14.37
C LYS A 560 14.22 -3.80 -13.12
N TRP A 561 14.12 -2.64 -12.48
CA TRP A 561 14.88 -2.34 -11.28
C TRP A 561 14.40 -3.15 -10.08
N ALA A 562 13.08 -3.27 -9.89
CA ALA A 562 12.52 -4.12 -8.83
C ALA A 562 13.00 -5.58 -8.95
N LYS A 563 12.92 -6.20 -10.14
CA LYS A 563 13.43 -7.56 -10.37
C LYS A 563 14.94 -7.67 -10.20
N LEU A 564 15.70 -6.65 -10.59
CA LEU A 564 17.15 -6.62 -10.39
C LEU A 564 17.48 -6.63 -8.89
N LEU A 565 16.79 -5.81 -8.10
CA LEU A 565 16.95 -5.76 -6.64
C LEU A 565 16.52 -7.07 -5.99
N GLU A 566 15.36 -7.62 -6.36
CA GLU A 566 14.89 -8.93 -5.85
C GLU A 566 15.88 -10.05 -6.20
N LYS A 567 16.42 -10.08 -7.42
CA LYS A 567 17.39 -11.09 -7.84
C LYS A 567 18.73 -10.96 -7.11
N ARG A 568 19.15 -9.73 -6.79
CA ARG A 568 20.45 -9.45 -6.18
C ARG A 568 20.45 -9.59 -4.66
N PHE A 569 19.40 -9.13 -3.99
CA PHE A 569 19.30 -9.10 -2.52
C PHE A 569 18.30 -10.10 -1.96
N GLY A 570 17.34 -10.57 -2.76
CA GLY A 570 16.35 -11.56 -2.35
C GLY A 570 16.92 -12.98 -2.34
N THR A 571 16.46 -13.79 -1.38
CA THR A 571 16.76 -15.22 -1.32
C THR A 571 15.57 -15.98 -0.77
N ARG A 572 15.21 -17.08 -1.43
CA ARG A 572 14.21 -18.05 -0.93
C ARG A 572 14.84 -19.23 -0.19
N ARG A 573 16.18 -19.27 -0.12
CA ARG A 573 16.93 -20.37 0.51
C ARG A 573 17.12 -20.06 1.99
N LEU A 574 16.78 -21.02 2.85
CA LEU A 574 16.92 -20.90 4.31
C LEU A 574 18.37 -20.67 4.74
N GLN A 575 19.36 -21.29 4.08
CA GLN A 575 20.78 -21.18 4.44
C GLN A 575 21.31 -19.73 4.42
N PRO A 576 21.20 -18.96 3.31
CA PRO A 576 21.52 -17.53 3.32
C PRO A 576 20.73 -16.70 4.33
N GLN A 577 19.44 -17.02 4.55
CA GLN A 577 18.60 -16.29 5.51
C GLN A 577 19.11 -16.49 6.95
N LEU A 578 19.41 -17.73 7.34
CA LEU A 578 19.99 -18.05 8.64
C LEU A 578 21.40 -17.47 8.80
N PHE A 579 22.23 -17.55 7.75
CA PHE A 579 23.56 -16.91 7.77
C PHE A 579 23.44 -15.42 8.03
N LEU A 580 22.57 -14.71 7.30
CA LEU A 580 22.36 -13.27 7.47
C LEU A 580 21.81 -12.96 8.87
N LEU A 581 20.84 -13.74 9.35
CA LEU A 581 20.25 -13.57 10.68
C LEU A 581 21.32 -13.67 11.78
N VAL A 582 22.13 -14.73 11.76
CA VAL A 582 23.20 -14.94 12.75
C VAL A 582 24.30 -13.90 12.59
N ALA A 583 24.69 -13.54 11.36
CA ALA A 583 25.70 -12.51 11.12
C ALA A 583 25.26 -11.13 11.62
N VAL A 584 24.00 -10.75 11.41
CA VAL A 584 23.43 -9.51 11.93
C VAL A 584 23.36 -9.53 13.45
N ALA A 585 22.94 -10.66 14.05
CA ALA A 585 22.91 -10.80 15.51
C ALA A 585 24.30 -10.68 16.15
N VAL A 586 25.30 -11.37 15.59
CA VAL A 586 26.71 -11.27 16.04
C VAL A 586 27.25 -9.86 15.84
N GLY A 587 26.99 -9.23 14.69
CA GLY A 587 27.41 -7.85 14.41
C GLY A 587 26.79 -6.83 15.35
N ALA A 588 25.49 -6.97 15.65
CA ALA A 588 24.79 -6.12 16.61
C ALA A 588 25.33 -6.31 18.04
N ALA A 589 25.53 -7.55 18.47
CA ALA A 589 26.13 -7.85 19.78
C ALA A 589 27.53 -7.26 19.89
N ALA A 590 28.38 -7.45 18.88
CA ALA A 590 29.72 -6.86 18.83
C ALA A 590 29.66 -5.33 18.92
N LEU A 591 28.80 -4.67 18.14
CA LEU A 591 28.66 -3.21 18.13
C LEU A 591 28.23 -2.65 19.49
N VAL A 592 27.37 -3.36 20.23
CA VAL A 592 26.94 -2.97 21.58
C VAL A 592 28.05 -3.18 22.62
N LEU A 593 28.86 -4.23 22.46
CA LEU A 593 29.87 -4.64 23.45
C LEU A 593 31.20 -3.90 23.29
N VAL A 594 31.49 -3.35 22.11
CA VAL A 594 32.69 -2.53 21.86
C VAL A 594 32.77 -1.40 22.90
N GLY A 595 33.84 -1.39 23.69
CA GLY A 595 34.09 -0.40 24.74
C GLY A 595 33.31 -0.59 26.04
N ARG A 596 32.44 -1.61 26.17
CA ARG A 596 31.65 -1.91 27.39
C ARG A 596 32.11 -3.16 28.15
N MET A 597 32.88 -4.03 27.48
CA MET A 597 33.60 -5.13 28.12
C MET A 597 34.84 -4.54 28.80
N GLY A 598 34.72 -4.16 30.08
CA GLY A 598 35.87 -3.76 30.90
C GLY A 598 36.93 -4.87 31.01
N PRO A 599 38.01 -4.66 31.78
CA PRO A 599 39.08 -5.65 31.92
C PRO A 599 38.55 -6.99 32.43
N MET A 600 38.85 -8.07 31.71
CA MET A 600 38.52 -9.44 32.10
C MET A 600 39.74 -10.09 32.74
N HIS A 601 39.60 -10.53 34.00
CA HIS A 601 40.65 -11.28 34.69
C HIS A 601 40.42 -12.78 34.51
N LEU A 602 41.29 -13.43 33.75
CA LEU A 602 41.31 -14.88 33.62
C LEU A 602 41.79 -15.52 34.93
N SER A 603 40.85 -16.06 35.71
CA SER A 603 41.18 -16.89 36.88
C SER A 603 41.04 -18.37 36.52
N LEU A 604 42.06 -19.16 36.86
CA LEU A 604 42.04 -20.62 36.79
C LEU A 604 41.58 -21.28 38.10
N ASN A 605 41.13 -20.49 39.07
CA ASN A 605 40.69 -21.00 40.36
C ASN A 605 39.38 -21.79 40.18
N GLY A 606 39.34 -23.04 40.67
CA GLY A 606 38.17 -23.92 40.56
C GLY A 606 38.13 -24.85 39.34
N PHE A 607 39.26 -25.08 38.66
CA PHE A 607 39.36 -26.06 37.58
C PHE A 607 39.25 -27.49 38.10
N ASP A 608 38.24 -28.24 37.63
CA ASP A 608 38.07 -29.66 37.91
C ASP A 608 38.38 -30.51 36.64
N PRO A 609 39.41 -31.37 36.66
CA PRO A 609 39.77 -32.20 35.51
C PRO A 609 38.68 -33.18 35.08
N ALA A 610 37.91 -33.75 36.01
CA ALA A 610 36.86 -34.71 35.70
C ALA A 610 35.69 -34.02 34.99
N PHE A 611 35.30 -32.83 35.48
CA PHE A 611 34.28 -32.02 34.82
C PHE A 611 34.72 -31.54 33.43
N ALA A 612 36.00 -31.17 33.27
CA ALA A 612 36.57 -30.81 31.98
C ALA A 612 36.53 -31.98 30.97
N ILE A 613 36.83 -33.21 31.40
CA ILE A 613 36.75 -34.42 30.57
C ILE A 613 35.31 -34.65 30.08
N ILE A 614 34.32 -34.51 30.97
CA ILE A 614 32.90 -34.64 30.62
C ILE A 614 32.52 -33.65 29.49
N TRP A 615 32.94 -32.40 29.61
CA TRP A 615 32.70 -31.39 28.57
C TRP A 615 33.50 -31.62 27.28
N LEU A 616 34.72 -32.13 27.36
CA LEU A 616 35.49 -32.53 26.17
C LEU A 616 34.77 -33.63 25.38
N ILE A 617 34.19 -34.61 26.07
CA ILE A 617 33.34 -35.64 25.45
C ILE A 617 32.12 -34.99 24.79
N GLY A 618 31.43 -34.07 25.49
CA GLY A 618 30.27 -33.36 24.95
C GLY A 618 30.59 -32.54 23.69
N ILE A 619 31.72 -31.82 23.69
CA ILE A 619 32.22 -31.05 22.54
C ILE A 619 32.53 -31.98 21.37
N ALA A 620 33.23 -33.09 21.62
CA ALA A 620 33.55 -34.08 20.59
C ALA A 620 32.26 -34.67 19.97
N CYS A 621 31.28 -35.01 20.81
CA CYS A 621 29.95 -35.46 20.39
C CYS A 621 29.23 -34.40 19.52
N ALA A 622 29.20 -33.13 19.93
CA ALA A 622 28.54 -32.07 19.19
C ALA A 622 29.19 -31.78 17.82
N ILE A 623 30.53 -31.73 17.77
CA ILE A 623 31.27 -31.53 16.51
C ILE A 623 31.06 -32.72 15.58
N ALA A 624 31.15 -33.94 16.09
CA ALA A 624 30.93 -35.15 15.32
C ALA A 624 29.47 -35.25 14.84
N ALA A 625 28.49 -34.86 15.66
CA ALA A 625 27.08 -34.81 15.27
C ALA A 625 26.87 -33.84 14.09
N ALA A 626 27.44 -32.64 14.14
CA ALA A 626 27.37 -31.64 13.07
C ALA A 626 28.05 -32.14 11.78
N HIS A 627 29.20 -32.81 11.90
CA HIS A 627 29.92 -33.39 10.76
C HIS A 627 29.11 -34.52 10.08
N GLN A 628 28.48 -35.38 10.87
CA GLN A 628 27.75 -36.56 10.38
C GLN A 628 26.33 -36.24 9.88
N ALA A 629 25.76 -35.09 10.24
CA ALA A 629 24.36 -34.74 9.97
C ALA A 629 23.94 -34.81 8.48
N LYS A 630 24.86 -34.57 7.52
CA LYS A 630 24.53 -34.59 6.09
C LYS A 630 24.25 -36.01 5.57
N PHE A 631 25.04 -37.00 5.98
CA PHE A 631 25.06 -38.35 5.38
C PHE A 631 24.71 -39.46 6.36
N HIS A 632 25.08 -39.34 7.64
CA HIS A 632 24.89 -40.36 8.67
C HIS A 632 23.98 -39.83 9.79
N ARG A 633 22.71 -39.56 9.47
CA ARG A 633 21.74 -38.95 10.39
C ARG A 633 21.51 -39.73 11.67
N LEU A 634 21.52 -41.07 11.62
CA LEU A 634 21.35 -41.90 12.82
C LEU A 634 22.52 -41.72 13.78
N VAL A 635 23.75 -41.76 13.25
CA VAL A 635 24.97 -41.51 14.03
C VAL A 635 24.97 -40.09 14.58
N SER A 636 24.57 -39.11 13.76
CA SER A 636 24.42 -37.71 14.20
C SER A 636 23.44 -37.56 15.36
N LEU A 637 22.30 -38.25 15.32
CA LEU A 637 21.32 -38.24 16.41
C LEU A 637 21.88 -38.87 17.69
N VAL A 638 22.53 -40.04 17.60
CA VAL A 638 23.15 -40.70 18.76
C VAL A 638 24.23 -39.82 19.40
N LEU A 639 25.07 -39.18 18.57
CA LEU A 639 26.10 -38.26 19.04
C LEU A 639 25.48 -37.00 19.67
N MET A 640 24.37 -36.50 19.14
CA MET A 640 23.63 -35.38 19.74
C MET A 640 23.05 -35.75 21.10
N SER A 641 22.45 -36.95 21.25
CA SER A 641 22.01 -37.47 22.55
C SER A 641 23.19 -37.62 23.54
N GLY A 642 24.38 -37.98 23.05
CA GLY A 642 25.60 -37.99 23.87
C GLY A 642 25.95 -36.62 24.45
N ALA A 643 25.84 -35.55 23.65
CA ALA A 643 26.01 -34.17 24.14
C ALA A 643 24.88 -33.76 25.11
N GLY A 644 23.65 -34.21 24.87
CA GLY A 644 22.52 -34.03 25.79
C GLY A 644 22.76 -34.71 27.16
N LEU A 645 23.36 -35.90 27.16
CA LEU A 645 23.68 -36.64 28.39
C LEU A 645 24.80 -35.95 29.19
N VAL A 646 25.78 -35.36 28.51
CA VAL A 646 26.79 -34.48 29.15
C VAL A 646 26.13 -33.26 29.80
N THR A 647 25.11 -32.68 29.16
CA THR A 647 24.32 -31.58 29.74
C THR A 647 23.54 -32.03 30.97
N CYS A 648 22.93 -33.23 30.93
CA CYS A 648 22.27 -33.84 32.09
C CYS A 648 23.23 -34.05 33.26
N ILE A 649 24.42 -34.62 33.02
CA ILE A 649 25.45 -34.80 34.06
C ILE A 649 25.89 -33.45 34.61
N THR A 650 25.98 -32.42 33.76
CA THR A 650 26.31 -31.06 34.20
C THR A 650 25.27 -30.50 35.19
N PHE A 651 23.97 -30.73 34.94
CA PHE A 651 22.93 -30.35 35.90
C PHE A 651 23.04 -31.10 37.22
N VAL A 652 23.35 -32.40 37.20
CA VAL A 652 23.62 -33.17 38.42
C VAL A 652 24.84 -32.61 39.16
N TRP A 653 25.92 -32.29 38.44
CA TRP A 653 27.14 -31.71 39.00
C TRP A 653 26.90 -30.39 39.73
N PHE A 654 26.01 -29.55 39.18
CA PHE A 654 25.59 -28.29 39.80
C PHE A 654 24.40 -28.42 40.76
N SER A 655 24.08 -29.64 41.22
CA SER A 655 22.99 -29.89 42.18
C SER A 655 21.62 -29.39 41.72
N ALA A 656 21.32 -29.52 40.42
CA ALA A 656 20.03 -29.21 39.79
C ALA A 656 19.31 -30.50 39.34
N PRO A 657 18.82 -31.34 40.28
CA PRO A 657 18.26 -32.65 39.96
C PRO A 657 16.97 -32.61 39.14
N ASP A 658 16.08 -31.63 39.35
CA ASP A 658 14.85 -31.47 38.55
C ASP A 658 15.16 -31.20 37.07
N LEU A 659 16.15 -30.35 36.80
CA LEU A 659 16.63 -30.07 35.44
C LEU A 659 17.30 -31.31 34.82
N ALA A 660 18.06 -32.08 35.61
CA ALA A 660 18.70 -33.30 35.12
C ALA A 660 17.65 -34.35 34.71
N VAL A 661 16.65 -34.61 35.56
CA VAL A 661 15.58 -35.57 35.29
C VAL A 661 14.77 -35.13 34.07
N THR A 662 14.35 -33.87 34.01
CA THR A 662 13.58 -33.36 32.86
C THR A 662 14.40 -33.41 31.56
N GLN A 663 15.67 -33.00 31.58
CA GLN A 663 16.55 -33.06 30.41
C GLN A 663 16.71 -34.49 29.89
N LEU A 664 16.93 -35.47 30.78
CA LEU A 664 17.07 -36.87 30.40
C LEU A 664 15.79 -37.41 29.75
N LEU A 665 14.63 -37.12 30.36
CA LEU A 665 13.34 -37.57 29.86
C LEU A 665 12.99 -36.93 28.50
N VAL A 666 13.23 -35.63 28.36
CA VAL A 666 13.05 -34.92 27.09
C VAL A 666 13.95 -35.52 26.03
N GLU A 667 15.22 -35.82 26.31
CA GLU A 667 16.12 -36.42 25.33
C GLU A 667 15.71 -37.82 24.89
N ILE A 668 15.18 -38.63 25.79
CA ILE A 668 14.61 -39.93 25.41
C ILE A 668 13.45 -39.74 24.43
N VAL A 669 12.50 -38.86 24.75
CA VAL A 669 11.31 -38.64 23.93
C VAL A 669 11.65 -37.99 22.59
N THR A 670 12.46 -36.93 22.57
CA THR A 670 12.87 -36.24 21.33
C THR A 670 13.63 -37.18 20.41
N THR A 671 14.55 -37.98 20.95
CA THR A 671 15.30 -38.99 20.19
C THR A 671 14.35 -39.99 19.53
N VAL A 672 13.38 -40.54 20.28
CA VAL A 672 12.42 -41.50 19.72
C VAL A 672 11.52 -40.85 18.66
N LEU A 673 11.00 -39.65 18.91
CA LEU A 673 10.15 -38.94 17.95
C LEU A 673 10.91 -38.58 16.66
N ILE A 674 12.17 -38.16 16.77
CA ILE A 674 13.03 -37.89 15.62
C ILE A 674 13.33 -39.18 14.86
N LEU A 675 13.64 -40.29 15.54
CA LEU A 675 13.85 -41.60 14.90
C LEU A 675 12.62 -42.05 14.10
N LEU A 676 11.41 -41.89 14.66
CA LEU A 676 10.15 -42.18 13.96
C LEU A 676 9.97 -41.29 12.72
N GLY A 677 10.34 -40.02 12.81
CA GLY A 677 10.30 -39.09 11.68
C GLY A 677 11.37 -39.37 10.62
N MET A 678 12.55 -39.85 11.01
CA MET A 678 13.69 -40.07 10.12
C MET A 678 13.41 -41.07 8.99
N ARG A 679 12.51 -42.03 9.21
CA ARG A 679 12.06 -42.98 8.17
C ARG A 679 11.57 -42.25 6.90
N TRP A 680 10.96 -41.08 7.06
CA TRP A 680 10.32 -40.35 5.97
C TRP A 680 11.25 -39.38 5.23
N LEU A 681 12.52 -39.31 5.65
CA LEU A 681 13.51 -38.47 5.00
C LEU A 681 14.31 -39.26 3.96
N PRO A 682 14.52 -38.73 2.74
CA PRO A 682 15.30 -39.42 1.73
C PRO A 682 16.75 -39.62 2.19
N LYS A 683 17.31 -40.80 1.88
CA LYS A 683 18.71 -41.16 2.15
C LYS A 683 19.59 -40.35 1.19
N ARG A 684 20.46 -39.50 1.72
CA ARG A 684 21.42 -38.77 0.87
C ARG A 684 22.58 -39.69 0.52
N VAL A 685 22.69 -40.04 -0.76
CA VAL A 685 23.84 -40.76 -1.30
C VAL A 685 24.93 -39.76 -1.66
N GLN A 686 26.17 -40.07 -1.29
CA GLN A 686 27.33 -39.28 -1.65
C GLN A 686 27.70 -39.61 -3.11
N LEU A 687 26.98 -39.02 -4.07
CA LEU A 687 27.38 -39.07 -5.47
C LEU A 687 28.68 -38.27 -5.64
N LEU A 688 29.54 -38.70 -6.57
CA LEU A 688 30.73 -37.98 -7.00
C LEU A 688 30.30 -36.60 -7.56
N GLU A 689 30.30 -35.56 -6.72
CA GLU A 689 29.97 -34.19 -7.11
C GLU A 689 31.13 -33.61 -7.97
N ASP A 690 30.84 -32.93 -9.09
CA ASP A 690 31.83 -32.23 -9.93
C ASP A 690 32.79 -31.34 -9.13
N ASP A 691 34.09 -31.34 -9.47
CA ASP A 691 35.17 -30.65 -8.72
C ASP A 691 34.89 -29.16 -8.43
N THR A 692 34.23 -28.45 -9.36
CA THR A 692 33.89 -27.02 -9.20
C THR A 692 32.83 -26.76 -8.13
N ASN A 693 31.91 -27.71 -7.91
CA ASN A 693 30.90 -27.64 -6.85
C ASN A 693 31.51 -27.93 -5.48
N VAL A 694 32.56 -28.76 -5.43
CA VAL A 694 33.30 -29.10 -4.20
C VAL A 694 34.01 -27.88 -3.62
N VAL A 695 34.71 -27.09 -4.44
CA VAL A 695 35.43 -25.89 -3.98
C VAL A 695 34.46 -24.84 -3.42
N ARG A 696 33.36 -24.56 -4.12
CA ARG A 696 32.32 -23.63 -3.64
C ARG A 696 31.60 -24.15 -2.39
N ALA A 697 31.40 -25.46 -2.27
CA ALA A 697 30.83 -26.06 -1.07
C ALA A 697 31.78 -25.93 0.12
N ARG A 698 33.08 -26.17 -0.06
CA ARG A 698 34.11 -25.98 0.97
C ARG A 698 34.18 -24.53 1.43
N GLY A 699 34.25 -23.57 0.51
CA GLY A 699 34.28 -22.14 0.84
C GLY A 699 33.07 -21.70 1.68
N ARG A 700 31.86 -22.17 1.34
CA ARG A 700 30.65 -21.91 2.14
C ARG A 700 30.75 -22.53 3.54
N ARG A 701 31.22 -23.78 3.65
CA ARG A 701 31.39 -24.44 4.96
C ARG A 701 32.40 -23.73 5.84
N TYR A 702 33.53 -23.28 5.29
CA TYR A 702 34.51 -22.51 6.06
C TYR A 702 33.98 -21.16 6.50
N ARG A 703 33.22 -20.47 5.65
CA ARG A 703 32.51 -19.23 6.04
C ARG A 703 31.52 -19.48 7.16
N ASP A 704 30.69 -20.51 7.04
CA ASP A 704 29.67 -20.84 8.03
C ASP A 704 30.32 -21.32 9.35
N LEU A 705 31.43 -22.05 9.27
CA LEU A 705 32.26 -22.43 10.41
C LEU A 705 32.87 -21.19 11.09
N GLY A 706 33.41 -20.25 10.31
CA GLY A 706 33.96 -18.99 10.84
C GLY A 706 32.90 -18.19 11.59
N LEU A 707 31.67 -18.11 11.05
CA LEU A 707 30.56 -17.45 11.74
C LEU A 707 30.13 -18.22 13.00
N ALA A 708 30.07 -19.56 12.95
CA ALA A 708 29.73 -20.38 14.11
C ALA A 708 30.77 -20.25 15.24
N LEU A 709 32.06 -20.21 14.90
CA LEU A 709 33.15 -19.97 15.85
C LEU A 709 33.07 -18.56 16.43
N ALA A 710 32.83 -17.54 15.61
CA ALA A 710 32.67 -16.17 16.09
C ALA A 710 31.46 -16.02 17.03
N ALA A 711 30.31 -16.62 16.68
CA ALA A 711 29.12 -16.63 17.52
C ALA A 711 29.34 -17.40 18.82
N GLY A 712 29.92 -18.59 18.76
CA GLY A 712 30.19 -19.43 19.92
C GLY A 712 31.22 -18.81 20.87
N ALA A 713 32.35 -18.33 20.34
CA ALA A 713 33.37 -17.63 21.14
C ALA A 713 32.82 -16.32 21.72
N GLY A 714 32.02 -15.57 20.95
CA GLY A 714 31.34 -14.37 21.43
C GLY A 714 30.42 -14.67 22.62
N MET A 715 29.57 -15.70 22.51
CA MET A 715 28.71 -16.13 23.62
C MET A 715 29.50 -16.62 24.82
N ALA A 716 30.59 -17.36 24.61
CA ALA A 716 31.46 -17.81 25.69
C ALA A 716 32.12 -16.62 26.42
N LEU A 717 32.61 -15.63 25.69
CA LEU A 717 33.19 -14.40 26.25
C LEU A 717 32.14 -13.59 27.03
N ILE A 718 30.92 -13.45 26.49
CA ILE A 718 29.82 -12.77 27.19
C ILE A 718 29.47 -13.51 28.48
N ALA A 719 29.28 -14.83 28.42
CA ALA A 719 28.97 -15.65 29.59
C ALA A 719 30.07 -15.53 30.66
N TYR A 720 31.34 -15.63 30.24
CA TYR A 720 32.49 -15.44 31.13
C TYR A 720 32.51 -14.06 31.77
N ALA A 721 32.29 -13.00 30.97
CA ALA A 721 32.26 -11.62 31.44
C ALA A 721 31.10 -11.35 32.41
N VAL A 722 29.96 -12.03 32.26
CA VAL A 722 28.82 -11.93 33.18
C VAL A 722 29.10 -12.70 34.48
N MET A 723 29.61 -13.92 34.38
CA MET A 723 29.85 -14.80 35.54
C MET A 723 31.02 -14.34 36.43
N THR A 724 31.98 -13.59 35.89
CA THR A 724 33.13 -13.07 36.65
C THR A 724 32.87 -11.71 37.32
N ARG A 725 31.72 -11.08 37.06
CA ARG A 725 31.33 -9.83 37.72
C ARG A 725 30.68 -10.13 39.07
N GLN A 726 30.93 -9.27 40.06
CA GLN A 726 30.20 -9.30 41.31
C GLN A 726 28.72 -9.02 41.04
N SER A 727 27.87 -10.02 41.29
CA SER A 727 26.43 -9.83 41.23
C SER A 727 25.98 -9.03 42.46
N PRO A 728 25.10 -8.02 42.31
CA PRO A 728 24.35 -7.51 43.45
C PRO A 728 23.55 -8.65 44.10
N GLU A 729 23.18 -8.50 45.38
CA GLU A 729 22.34 -9.46 46.10
C GLU A 729 21.09 -9.80 45.24
N GLY A 730 21.02 -11.06 44.81
CA GLY A 730 19.94 -11.55 43.96
C GLY A 730 18.70 -11.91 44.79
N ILE A 731 17.61 -12.21 44.09
CA ILE A 731 16.34 -12.65 44.69
C ILE A 731 16.33 -14.13 45.11
N SER A 732 17.48 -14.84 45.05
CA SER A 732 17.56 -16.27 45.36
C SER A 732 17.33 -16.56 46.84
N SER A 733 17.82 -15.70 47.74
CA SER A 733 17.59 -15.81 49.20
C SER A 733 16.10 -15.78 49.52
N TYR A 734 15.34 -14.89 48.87
CA TYR A 734 13.89 -14.81 49.05
C TYR A 734 13.19 -16.14 48.74
N PHE A 735 13.54 -16.81 47.63
CA PHE A 735 12.93 -18.09 47.28
C PHE A 735 13.33 -19.22 48.24
N LEU A 736 14.61 -19.26 48.67
CA LEU A 736 15.08 -20.25 49.64
C LEU A 736 14.38 -20.10 51.00
N GLU A 737 14.16 -18.87 51.46
CA GLU A 737 13.55 -18.59 52.76
C GLU A 737 12.02 -18.76 52.76
N ASN A 738 11.37 -18.55 51.61
CA ASN A 738 9.91 -18.48 51.52
C ASN A 738 9.25 -19.64 50.78
N ALA A 739 9.99 -20.54 50.10
CA ALA A 739 9.41 -21.69 49.42
C ALA A 739 8.51 -22.55 50.31
N TYR A 740 8.99 -22.88 51.52
CA TYR A 740 8.16 -23.63 52.47
C TYR A 740 7.12 -22.75 53.16
N LYS A 741 7.48 -21.52 53.56
CA LYS A 741 6.60 -20.63 54.34
C LYS A 741 5.37 -20.15 53.57
N LEU A 742 5.55 -19.84 52.27
CA LEU A 742 4.50 -19.30 51.41
C LEU A 742 3.95 -20.34 50.45
N GLY A 743 4.82 -21.18 49.86
CA GLY A 743 4.42 -22.21 48.89
C GLY A 743 4.17 -23.60 49.47
N GLY A 744 4.56 -23.85 50.73
CA GLY A 744 4.28 -25.11 51.43
C GLY A 744 5.15 -26.31 51.04
N GLY A 745 6.20 -26.13 50.24
CA GLY A 745 7.03 -27.23 49.70
C GLY A 745 8.52 -27.04 49.94
N THR A 746 9.25 -28.14 50.08
CA THR A 746 10.73 -28.10 50.23
C THR A 746 11.47 -28.11 48.88
N ASN A 747 10.81 -28.51 47.79
CA ASN A 747 11.40 -28.40 46.45
C ASN A 747 11.23 -26.98 45.91
N VAL A 748 12.24 -26.14 46.13
CA VAL A 748 12.25 -24.73 45.72
C VAL A 748 12.03 -24.58 44.22
N VAL A 749 12.56 -25.47 43.38
CA VAL A 749 12.40 -25.40 41.92
C VAL A 749 10.95 -25.64 41.54
N ASN A 750 10.34 -26.73 42.03
CA ASN A 750 8.95 -27.03 41.71
C ASN A 750 8.01 -25.95 42.26
N VAL A 751 8.19 -25.51 43.51
CA VAL A 751 7.39 -24.42 44.10
C VAL A 751 7.52 -23.13 43.29
N MET A 752 8.72 -22.79 42.77
CA MET A 752 8.85 -21.66 41.85
C MET A 752 8.03 -21.85 40.57
N LEU A 753 8.05 -23.04 39.96
CA LEU A 753 7.34 -23.32 38.71
C LEU A 753 5.82 -23.37 38.86
N VAL A 754 5.28 -23.85 39.99
CA VAL A 754 3.83 -24.04 40.16
C VAL A 754 3.16 -22.94 40.99
N ASP A 755 3.92 -22.16 41.76
CA ASP A 755 3.40 -21.08 42.62
C ASP A 755 4.00 -19.72 42.25
N PHE A 756 5.20 -19.38 42.73
CA PHE A 756 5.78 -18.04 42.57
C PHE A 756 5.84 -17.53 41.11
N ARG A 757 6.09 -18.44 40.16
CA ARG A 757 6.14 -18.20 38.71
C ARG A 757 5.24 -19.17 37.95
N GLY A 758 4.12 -19.57 38.55
CA GLY A 758 3.10 -20.42 37.92
C GLY A 758 2.63 -19.92 36.54
N PHE A 759 2.66 -18.60 36.34
CA PHE A 759 2.29 -17.99 35.06
C PHE A 759 3.24 -18.38 33.91
N ASP A 760 4.54 -18.52 34.18
CA ASP A 760 5.53 -18.92 33.17
C ASP A 760 5.25 -20.36 32.72
N THR A 761 5.00 -21.27 33.68
CA THR A 761 4.63 -22.67 33.40
C THR A 761 3.29 -22.78 32.65
N MET A 762 2.29 -21.95 32.97
CA MET A 762 1.04 -21.89 32.20
C MET A 762 1.29 -21.50 30.74
N GLY A 763 2.22 -20.55 30.50
CA GLY A 763 2.66 -20.17 29.16
C GLY A 763 3.34 -21.33 28.42
N GLU A 764 4.27 -22.02 29.08
CA GLU A 764 5.01 -23.15 28.50
C GLU A 764 4.09 -24.30 28.09
N ILE A 765 3.15 -24.71 28.94
CA ILE A 765 2.21 -25.78 28.61
C ILE A 765 1.26 -25.37 27.47
N THR A 766 0.90 -24.09 27.39
CA THR A 766 0.11 -23.55 26.27
C THR A 766 0.89 -23.67 24.96
N VAL A 767 2.17 -23.29 24.97
CA VAL A 767 3.06 -23.45 23.81
C VAL A 767 3.17 -24.92 23.41
N LEU A 768 3.35 -25.83 24.36
CA LEU A 768 3.43 -27.27 24.10
C LEU A 768 2.14 -27.80 23.45
N GLY A 769 0.97 -27.39 23.94
CA GLY A 769 -0.32 -27.72 23.34
C GLY A 769 -0.46 -27.21 21.90
N ILE A 770 -0.07 -25.95 21.64
CA ILE A 770 -0.06 -25.36 20.30
C ILE A 770 0.86 -26.14 19.36
N VAL A 771 2.07 -26.49 19.80
CA VAL A 771 3.03 -27.27 19.01
C VAL A 771 2.44 -28.63 18.65
N ALA A 772 1.86 -29.35 19.60
CA ALA A 772 1.26 -30.66 19.35
C ALA A 772 0.11 -30.61 18.33
N LEU A 773 -0.80 -29.64 18.47
CA LEU A 773 -1.90 -29.42 17.53
C LEU A 773 -1.39 -29.03 16.13
N THR A 774 -0.33 -28.21 16.07
CA THR A 774 0.30 -27.81 14.80
C THR A 774 0.97 -28.99 14.11
N VAL A 775 1.71 -29.82 14.84
CA VAL A 775 2.32 -31.04 14.31
C VAL A 775 1.25 -31.98 13.77
N PHE A 776 0.17 -32.20 14.51
CA PHE A 776 -0.97 -32.99 14.04
C PHE A 776 -1.58 -32.43 12.75
N ALA A 777 -1.81 -31.11 12.68
CA ALA A 777 -2.37 -30.45 11.51
C ALA A 777 -1.46 -30.56 10.27
N LEU A 778 -0.15 -30.34 10.44
CA LEU A 778 0.85 -30.47 9.36
C LEU A 778 0.94 -31.92 8.86
N LEU A 779 0.94 -32.89 9.77
CA LEU A 779 1.07 -34.30 9.43
C LEU A 779 -0.22 -34.90 8.86
N ARG A 780 -1.39 -34.29 9.11
CA ARG A 780 -2.68 -34.78 8.59
C ARG A 780 -2.70 -34.88 7.06
N ARG A 781 -2.03 -33.96 6.35
CA ARG A 781 -1.89 -33.92 4.88
C ARG A 781 -0.44 -34.13 4.42
N PHE A 782 0.38 -34.80 5.22
CA PHE A 782 1.75 -35.11 4.88
C PHE A 782 1.84 -35.90 3.57
N ARG A 783 2.77 -35.48 2.70
CA ARG A 783 3.10 -36.17 1.46
C ARG A 783 4.60 -36.50 1.51
N PRO A 784 4.98 -37.77 1.73
CA PRO A 784 6.38 -38.14 1.77
C PRO A 784 7.03 -37.94 0.39
N ALA A 785 8.35 -37.78 0.37
CA ALA A 785 9.12 -37.80 -0.87
C ALA A 785 8.90 -39.16 -1.58
N SER A 786 8.91 -39.15 -2.93
CA SER A 786 8.68 -40.36 -3.73
C SER A 786 9.59 -41.53 -3.35
N GLU A 787 10.86 -41.21 -3.05
CA GLU A 787 11.89 -42.17 -2.63
C GLU A 787 11.64 -42.80 -1.25
N SER A 788 10.80 -42.18 -0.41
CA SER A 788 10.48 -42.63 0.95
C SER A 788 9.10 -43.32 1.05
N ILE A 789 8.43 -43.54 -0.10
CA ILE A 789 7.12 -44.22 -0.16
C ILE A 789 7.28 -45.74 0.06
N GLU A 790 8.33 -46.33 -0.49
CA GLU A 790 8.56 -47.77 -0.37
C GLU A 790 8.96 -48.18 1.05
N LYS A 791 8.78 -49.47 1.36
CA LYS A 791 9.28 -50.03 2.62
C LYS A 791 10.81 -49.90 2.67
N PRO A 792 11.40 -49.63 3.85
CA PRO A 792 12.85 -49.62 4.02
C PRO A 792 13.52 -50.89 3.46
N GLU A 793 14.74 -50.75 2.94
CA GLU A 793 15.53 -51.86 2.38
C GLU A 793 15.59 -53.09 3.28
N GLN A 794 15.87 -52.90 4.57
CA GLN A 794 15.87 -53.97 5.57
C GLN A 794 14.54 -54.74 5.63
N GLN A 795 13.40 -54.03 5.61
CA GLN A 795 12.08 -54.68 5.62
C GLN A 795 11.78 -55.38 4.30
N ARG A 796 12.28 -54.89 3.17
CA ARG A 796 12.12 -55.56 1.87
C ARG A 796 12.88 -56.90 1.86
N ILE A 797 14.12 -56.91 2.36
CA ILE A 797 14.93 -58.13 2.51
C ILE A 797 14.25 -59.13 3.46
N GLN A 798 13.76 -58.67 4.62
CA GLN A 798 13.07 -59.53 5.58
C GLN A 798 11.76 -60.11 5.03
N ASN A 799 10.97 -59.31 4.32
CA ASN A 799 9.74 -59.81 3.68
C ASN A 799 10.05 -60.80 2.55
N ALA A 800 11.12 -60.60 1.78
CA ALA A 800 11.55 -61.55 0.77
C ALA A 800 11.96 -62.89 1.40
N PHE A 801 12.71 -62.85 2.51
CA PHE A 801 13.06 -64.05 3.28
C PHE A 801 11.83 -64.80 3.83
N ASP A 802 10.81 -64.07 4.29
CA ASP A 802 9.54 -64.69 4.72
C ASP A 802 8.76 -65.27 3.53
N ASP A 803 8.73 -64.59 2.38
CA ASP A 803 8.02 -65.04 1.16
C ASP A 803 8.64 -66.29 0.54
N GLU A 804 9.96 -66.48 0.66
CA GLU A 804 10.69 -67.65 0.15
C GLU A 804 10.36 -68.95 0.91
N ARG A 805 9.67 -68.86 2.05
CA ARG A 805 9.39 -70.00 2.94
C ARG A 805 7.88 -70.26 3.06
N PRO A 806 7.40 -71.45 2.67
CA PRO A 806 5.95 -71.74 2.63
C PRO A 806 5.29 -71.83 4.01
N ASP A 807 6.06 -71.99 5.09
CA ASP A 807 5.62 -72.03 6.48
C ASP A 807 5.53 -70.64 7.14
N ARG A 808 5.85 -69.57 6.41
CA ARG A 808 5.95 -68.21 6.95
C ARG A 808 5.04 -67.24 6.22
N ASN A 809 4.58 -66.24 6.95
CA ASN A 809 3.87 -65.08 6.43
C ASN A 809 4.77 -63.86 6.44
N ARG A 810 4.52 -62.92 5.51
CA ARG A 810 5.20 -61.61 5.49
C ARG A 810 5.14 -60.92 6.85
N GLY A 811 6.31 -60.69 7.45
CA GLY A 811 6.44 -59.99 8.73
C GLY A 811 6.76 -60.91 9.91
N ASP A 812 6.75 -62.24 9.72
CA ASP A 812 7.10 -63.21 10.76
C ASP A 812 8.54 -63.02 11.26
N THR A 813 9.48 -62.67 10.38
CA THR A 813 10.87 -62.37 10.78
C THR A 813 10.96 -61.19 11.74
N ILE A 814 10.17 -60.14 11.51
CA ILE A 814 10.15 -58.95 12.38
C ILE A 814 9.48 -59.28 13.72
N ASN A 815 8.35 -60.00 13.67
CA ASN A 815 7.62 -60.40 14.88
C ASN A 815 8.47 -61.29 15.79
N GLN A 816 9.22 -62.24 15.21
CA GLN A 816 10.14 -63.10 15.96
C GLN A 816 11.30 -62.29 16.57
N TYR A 817 11.89 -61.37 15.81
CA TYR A 817 12.97 -60.51 16.31
C TYR A 817 12.51 -59.60 17.45
N LEU A 818 11.29 -59.07 17.38
CA LEU A 818 10.74 -58.16 18.39
C LEU A 818 10.07 -58.87 19.56
N MET A 819 9.92 -60.20 19.54
CA MET A 819 9.15 -60.93 20.56
C MET A 819 9.67 -60.67 21.99
N ILE A 820 10.96 -60.89 22.25
CA ILE A 820 11.54 -60.70 23.58
C ILE A 820 11.50 -59.21 23.99
N PRO A 821 11.96 -58.24 23.17
CA PRO A 821 11.83 -56.82 23.49
C PRO A 821 10.39 -56.37 23.73
N ALA A 822 9.42 -56.85 22.95
CA ALA A 822 8.02 -56.46 23.08
C ALA A 822 7.41 -56.90 24.40
N VAL A 823 7.70 -58.12 24.85
CA VAL A 823 7.24 -58.62 26.17
C VAL A 823 7.81 -57.76 27.29
N ILE A 824 9.11 -57.44 27.24
CA ILE A 824 9.75 -56.58 28.24
C ILE A 824 9.11 -55.18 28.25
N MET A 825 8.92 -54.56 27.09
CA MET A 825 8.30 -53.24 26.95
C MET A 825 6.85 -53.23 27.48
N GLN A 826 6.09 -54.30 27.26
CA GLN A 826 4.73 -54.45 27.80
C GLN A 826 4.73 -54.61 29.31
N TRP A 827 5.63 -55.41 29.88
CA TRP A 827 5.74 -55.62 31.33
C TRP A 827 6.22 -54.39 32.08
N LEU A 828 7.03 -53.55 31.43
CA LEU A 828 7.47 -52.27 32.00
C LEU A 828 6.34 -51.22 32.08
N PHE A 829 5.24 -51.39 31.35
CA PHE A 829 4.14 -50.42 31.31
C PHE A 829 3.56 -50.07 32.70
N PRO A 830 3.09 -51.03 33.52
CA PRO A 830 2.60 -50.72 34.86
C PRO A 830 3.69 -50.14 35.77
N VAL A 831 4.95 -50.58 35.62
CA VAL A 831 6.08 -50.07 36.41
C VAL A 831 6.35 -48.59 36.11
N ILE A 832 6.34 -48.20 34.83
CA ILE A 832 6.54 -46.81 34.42
C ILE A 832 5.37 -45.91 34.85
N ILE A 833 4.14 -46.43 34.85
CA ILE A 833 2.97 -45.71 35.39
C ILE A 833 3.16 -45.42 36.89
N VAL A 834 3.54 -46.44 37.66
CA VAL A 834 3.79 -46.27 39.10
C VAL A 834 4.94 -45.28 39.33
N LEU A 835 6.00 -45.34 38.52
CA LEU A 835 7.09 -44.36 38.57
C LEU A 835 6.61 -42.94 38.26
N ALA A 836 5.77 -42.76 37.22
CA ALA A 836 5.20 -41.45 36.89
C ALA A 836 4.37 -40.89 38.05
N LEU A 837 3.51 -41.71 38.66
CA LEU A 837 2.73 -41.32 39.83
C LEU A 837 3.61 -40.98 41.03
N HIS A 838 4.68 -41.75 41.28
CA HIS A 838 5.62 -41.47 42.35
C HIS A 838 6.35 -40.13 42.15
N ILE A 839 6.85 -39.86 40.94
CA ILE A 839 7.52 -38.60 40.57
C ILE A 839 6.55 -37.41 40.63
N PHE A 840 5.28 -37.61 40.29
CA PHE A 840 4.23 -36.61 40.41
C PHE A 840 3.98 -36.25 41.89
N LEU A 841 3.64 -37.24 42.71
CA LEU A 841 3.22 -37.04 44.09
C LEU A 841 4.33 -36.47 44.98
N ARG A 842 5.60 -36.80 44.71
CA ARG A 842 6.73 -36.30 45.50
C ARG A 842 7.23 -34.92 45.05
N GLY A 843 6.76 -34.40 43.91
CA GLY A 843 7.34 -33.24 43.24
C GLY A 843 7.37 -31.96 44.09
N HIS A 844 6.46 -31.85 45.06
CA HIS A 844 6.38 -30.71 45.97
C HIS A 844 7.57 -30.61 46.94
N ASP A 845 8.17 -31.74 47.31
CA ASP A 845 9.20 -31.82 48.34
C ASP A 845 10.52 -32.43 47.84
N GLN A 846 10.47 -33.20 46.76
CA GLN A 846 11.61 -33.87 46.13
C GLN A 846 11.65 -33.64 44.63
N PRO A 847 12.78 -33.91 43.95
CA PRO A 847 12.89 -33.69 42.52
C PRO A 847 11.83 -34.44 41.72
N GLY A 848 11.06 -33.72 40.90
CA GLY A 848 9.87 -34.23 40.22
C GLY A 848 8.85 -33.13 39.87
N GLY A 849 7.59 -33.52 39.74
CA GLY A 849 6.48 -32.63 39.35
C GLY A 849 5.72 -33.14 38.11
N GLY A 850 4.66 -32.41 37.75
CA GLY A 850 3.71 -32.77 36.69
C GLY A 850 4.33 -32.84 35.31
N PHE A 851 5.28 -31.97 34.99
CA PHE A 851 5.95 -32.01 33.69
C PHE A 851 6.78 -33.30 33.52
N ALA A 852 7.69 -33.59 34.46
CA ALA A 852 8.53 -34.79 34.41
C ALA A 852 7.70 -36.08 34.44
N ALA A 853 6.71 -36.15 35.34
CA ALA A 853 5.78 -37.27 35.41
C ALA A 853 4.99 -37.46 34.10
N GLY A 854 4.57 -36.36 33.46
CA GLY A 854 3.85 -36.39 32.19
C GLY A 854 4.70 -36.96 31.05
N ILE A 855 6.00 -36.64 31.02
CA ILE A 855 6.93 -37.23 30.04
C ILE A 855 7.15 -38.72 30.33
N ILE A 856 7.33 -39.12 31.59
CA ILE A 856 7.47 -40.55 31.97
C ILE A 856 6.25 -41.35 31.52
N MET A 857 5.04 -40.82 31.78
CA MET A 857 3.80 -41.44 31.33
C MET A 857 3.72 -41.51 29.80
N SER A 858 4.19 -40.46 29.10
CA SER A 858 4.27 -40.47 27.63
C SER A 858 5.22 -41.53 27.10
N ILE A 859 6.36 -41.76 27.77
CA ILE A 859 7.30 -42.85 27.45
C ILE A 859 6.61 -44.21 27.60
N ALA A 860 5.78 -44.41 28.63
CA ALA A 860 5.00 -45.63 28.79
C ALA A 860 4.13 -45.91 27.55
N PHE A 861 3.42 -44.89 27.06
CA PHE A 861 2.63 -45.01 25.82
C PHE A 861 3.51 -45.24 24.59
N ILE A 862 4.62 -44.51 24.45
CA ILE A 862 5.57 -44.70 23.34
C ILE A 862 6.04 -46.15 23.26
N LEU A 863 6.41 -46.76 24.38
CA LEU A 863 6.83 -48.16 24.43
C LEU A 863 5.71 -49.11 24.01
N GLN A 864 4.44 -48.84 24.36
CA GLN A 864 3.31 -49.65 23.87
C GLN A 864 3.14 -49.55 22.36
N TYR A 865 3.25 -48.33 21.80
CA TYR A 865 3.18 -48.14 20.34
C TYR A 865 4.34 -48.82 19.61
N MET A 866 5.53 -48.87 20.21
CA MET A 866 6.69 -49.58 19.67
C MET A 866 6.56 -51.10 19.78
N ALA A 867 6.04 -51.61 20.90
CA ALA A 867 5.94 -53.04 21.17
C ALA A 867 4.78 -53.73 20.44
N GLY A 868 3.57 -53.14 20.50
CA GLY A 868 2.35 -53.73 19.93
C GLY A 868 1.97 -53.20 18.55
N GLY A 869 2.53 -52.06 18.14
CA GLY A 869 2.14 -51.35 16.92
C GLY A 869 0.83 -50.56 17.07
N THR A 870 0.61 -49.62 16.15
CA THR A 870 -0.47 -48.61 16.23
C THR A 870 -1.87 -49.22 16.40
N ARG A 871 -2.22 -50.25 15.61
CA ARG A 871 -3.55 -50.86 15.63
C ARG A 871 -3.82 -51.57 16.95
N TRP A 872 -2.86 -52.37 17.42
CA TRP A 872 -3.00 -53.13 18.66
C TRP A 872 -3.24 -52.23 19.86
N VAL A 873 -2.55 -51.09 19.93
CA VAL A 873 -2.69 -50.09 20.99
C VAL A 873 -4.05 -49.41 20.91
N GLU A 874 -4.45 -48.91 19.74
CA GLU A 874 -5.71 -48.16 19.58
C GLU A 874 -6.97 -49.03 19.75
N ASP A 875 -6.88 -50.33 19.44
CA ASP A 875 -7.97 -51.30 19.67
C ASP A 875 -8.16 -51.62 21.17
N ARG A 876 -7.11 -51.45 22.01
CA ARG A 876 -7.11 -51.86 23.42
C ARG A 876 -7.08 -50.69 24.41
N LEU A 877 -6.53 -49.55 24.02
CA LEU A 877 -6.40 -48.35 24.85
C LEU A 877 -7.14 -47.18 24.20
N ARG A 878 -8.12 -46.63 24.92
CA ARG A 878 -8.82 -45.41 24.50
C ARG A 878 -8.01 -44.19 24.91
N ILE A 879 -7.23 -43.66 23.98
CA ILE A 879 -6.43 -42.46 24.18
C ILE A 879 -7.13 -41.29 23.49
N LEU A 880 -7.36 -40.19 24.22
CA LEU A 880 -8.02 -38.98 23.70
C LEU A 880 -7.09 -37.76 23.87
N PRO A 881 -5.97 -37.67 23.12
CA PRO A 881 -4.91 -36.71 23.40
C PRO A 881 -5.37 -35.25 23.32
N VAL A 882 -6.26 -34.93 22.37
CA VAL A 882 -6.80 -33.57 22.20
C VAL A 882 -7.66 -33.17 23.41
N MET A 883 -8.45 -34.11 23.94
CA MET A 883 -9.22 -33.87 25.17
C MET A 883 -8.28 -33.68 26.35
N TRP A 884 -7.20 -34.45 26.45
CA TRP A 884 -6.21 -34.29 27.52
C TRP A 884 -5.51 -32.92 27.46
N ILE A 885 -5.12 -32.44 26.27
CA ILE A 885 -4.58 -31.08 26.12
C ILE A 885 -5.61 -30.05 26.60
N GLY A 886 -6.87 -30.15 26.14
CA GLY A 886 -7.93 -29.24 26.54
C GLY A 886 -8.21 -29.26 28.05
N THR A 887 -8.34 -30.45 28.63
CA THR A 887 -8.55 -30.63 30.08
C THR A 887 -7.38 -30.08 30.87
N GLY A 888 -6.13 -30.33 30.46
CA GLY A 888 -4.95 -29.81 31.15
C GLY A 888 -4.89 -28.28 31.16
N LEU A 889 -5.16 -27.63 30.01
CA LEU A 889 -5.26 -26.16 29.94
C LEU A 889 -6.41 -25.61 30.79
N LEU A 890 -7.58 -26.25 30.72
CA LEU A 890 -8.74 -25.84 31.51
C LEU A 890 -8.49 -26.00 33.01
N LEU A 891 -7.80 -27.06 33.44
CA LEU A 891 -7.43 -27.26 34.84
C LEU A 891 -6.43 -26.20 35.32
N ALA A 892 -5.38 -25.92 34.55
CA ALA A 892 -4.41 -24.88 34.88
C ALA A 892 -5.07 -23.50 34.97
N LEU A 893 -5.92 -23.16 33.98
CA LEU A 893 -6.68 -21.91 33.96
C LEU A 893 -7.68 -21.83 35.11
N ALA A 894 -8.47 -22.88 35.34
CA ALA A 894 -9.47 -22.92 36.41
C ALA A 894 -8.82 -22.82 37.79
N THR A 895 -7.64 -23.41 37.98
CA THR A 895 -6.89 -23.29 39.23
C THR A 895 -6.48 -21.83 39.47
N GLY A 896 -5.97 -21.14 38.45
CA GLY A 896 -5.61 -19.72 38.56
C GLY A 896 -6.82 -18.78 38.73
N LEU A 897 -7.93 -19.05 38.03
CA LEU A 897 -9.18 -18.32 38.18
C LEU A 897 -9.84 -18.56 39.54
N GLY A 898 -9.60 -19.74 40.14
CA GLY A 898 -10.08 -20.10 41.47
C GLY A 898 -9.62 -19.10 42.54
N SER A 899 -8.40 -18.58 42.43
CA SER A 899 -7.87 -17.57 43.37
C SER A 899 -8.70 -16.27 43.36
N TRP A 900 -9.26 -15.87 42.21
CA TRP A 900 -10.09 -14.66 42.10
C TRP A 900 -11.40 -14.76 42.88
N ILE A 901 -11.98 -15.96 42.99
CA ILE A 901 -13.22 -16.19 43.75
C ILE A 901 -13.02 -15.81 45.23
N PHE A 902 -11.80 -15.96 45.73
CA PHE A 902 -11.42 -15.65 47.11
C PHE A 902 -10.76 -14.28 47.27
N GLY A 903 -10.79 -13.43 46.23
CA GLY A 903 -10.22 -12.07 46.25
C GLY A 903 -8.69 -12.01 46.17
N TYR A 904 -8.02 -13.12 45.85
CA TYR A 904 -6.57 -13.17 45.66
C TYR A 904 -6.20 -12.97 44.19
N PRO A 905 -4.97 -12.49 43.89
CA PRO A 905 -4.46 -12.42 42.53
C PRO A 905 -4.47 -13.78 41.80
N PHE A 906 -4.44 -13.74 40.47
CA PHE A 906 -4.41 -14.95 39.63
C PHE A 906 -3.26 -15.88 40.00
N LEU A 907 -3.51 -17.19 40.10
CA LEU A 907 -2.51 -18.23 40.47
C LEU A 907 -1.89 -18.06 41.87
N THR A 908 -2.60 -17.41 42.81
CA THR A 908 -2.18 -17.45 44.22
C THR A 908 -2.47 -18.84 44.80
N THR A 909 -1.45 -19.55 45.29
CA THR A 909 -1.62 -20.87 45.90
C THR A 909 -2.11 -20.79 47.35
N ALA A 910 -2.97 -21.73 47.71
CA ALA A 910 -3.33 -22.01 49.11
C ALA A 910 -2.75 -23.37 49.52
N PHE A 911 -2.18 -23.43 50.72
CA PHE A 911 -1.56 -24.63 51.28
C PHE A 911 -2.13 -24.94 52.67
N GLN A 912 -2.52 -26.21 52.88
CA GLN A 912 -2.99 -26.73 54.16
C GLN A 912 -2.68 -28.22 54.28
N TYR A 913 -2.39 -28.71 55.49
CA TYR A 913 -2.38 -30.15 55.76
C TYR A 913 -3.80 -30.67 55.96
N ALA A 914 -4.19 -31.70 55.21
CA ALA A 914 -5.44 -32.41 55.38
C ALA A 914 -5.23 -33.77 56.05
N ASP A 915 -6.07 -34.09 57.02
CA ASP A 915 -6.10 -35.41 57.66
C ASP A 915 -6.96 -36.36 56.83
N LEU A 916 -6.33 -37.22 56.03
CA LEU A 916 -7.03 -38.23 55.24
C LEU A 916 -7.22 -39.52 56.06
N PRO A 917 -8.44 -40.12 56.06
CA PRO A 917 -8.66 -41.41 56.71
C PRO A 917 -7.70 -42.45 56.14
N ILE A 918 -7.06 -43.25 57.00
CA ILE A 918 -6.09 -44.34 56.66
C ILE A 918 -4.67 -43.84 56.31
N ILE A 919 -4.51 -42.66 55.70
CA ILE A 919 -3.20 -42.17 55.22
C ILE A 919 -2.53 -41.22 56.24
N GLY A 920 -3.31 -40.49 57.04
CA GLY A 920 -2.80 -39.50 58.00
C GLY A 920 -2.73 -38.07 57.43
N ARG A 921 -1.87 -37.22 58.02
CA ARG A 921 -1.66 -35.83 57.57
C ARG A 921 -0.95 -35.79 56.23
N VAL A 922 -1.62 -35.26 55.21
CA VAL A 922 -1.07 -35.08 53.87
C VAL A 922 -1.06 -33.60 53.50
N PRO A 923 0.08 -33.06 53.01
CA PRO A 923 0.12 -31.70 52.49
C PRO A 923 -0.81 -31.57 51.27
N MET A 924 -1.76 -30.63 51.31
CA MET A 924 -2.62 -30.28 50.19
C MET A 924 -2.35 -28.84 49.76
N ALA A 925 -1.92 -28.67 48.52
CA ALA A 925 -1.74 -27.37 47.88
C ALA A 925 -2.66 -27.26 46.67
N SER A 926 -3.26 -26.09 46.43
CA SER A 926 -3.97 -25.84 45.17
C SER A 926 -3.03 -25.95 43.96
N ALA A 927 -1.73 -25.74 44.16
CA ALA A 927 -0.68 -25.97 43.18
C ALA A 927 -0.62 -27.42 42.64
N LEU A 928 -1.07 -28.42 43.42
CA LEU A 928 -1.15 -29.80 42.95
C LEU A 928 -2.19 -29.96 41.82
N ILE A 929 -3.29 -29.20 41.85
CA ILE A 929 -4.31 -29.21 40.79
C ILE A 929 -3.75 -28.56 39.52
N PHE A 930 -3.01 -27.46 39.68
CA PHE A 930 -2.30 -26.81 38.58
C PHE A 930 -1.29 -27.78 37.93
N ASP A 931 -0.46 -28.43 38.75
CA ASP A 931 0.56 -29.38 38.31
C ASP A 931 -0.04 -30.67 37.71
N PHE A 932 -1.22 -31.08 38.18
CA PHE A 932 -2.01 -32.13 37.53
C PHE A 932 -2.49 -31.71 36.14
N GLY A 933 -2.91 -30.44 35.98
CA GLY A 933 -3.22 -29.85 34.68
C GLY A 933 -2.02 -29.90 33.72
N VAL A 934 -0.82 -29.54 34.21
CA VAL A 934 0.45 -29.65 33.49
C VAL A 934 0.70 -31.10 33.06
N PHE A 935 0.60 -32.06 33.99
CA PHE A 935 0.77 -33.48 33.73
C PHE A 935 -0.15 -33.97 32.59
N VAL A 936 -1.46 -33.72 32.70
CA VAL A 936 -2.45 -34.19 31.71
C VAL A 936 -2.16 -33.57 30.33
N LEU A 937 -1.77 -32.30 30.28
CA LEU A 937 -1.43 -31.63 29.03
C LEU A 937 -0.19 -32.23 28.38
N VAL A 938 0.89 -32.42 29.13
CA VAL A 938 2.16 -32.95 28.62
C VAL A 938 1.96 -34.36 28.03
N VAL A 939 1.18 -35.20 28.72
CA VAL A 939 0.80 -36.52 28.21
C VAL A 939 0.00 -36.37 26.91
N GLY A 940 -1.04 -35.54 26.90
CA GLY A 940 -1.86 -35.30 25.72
C GLY A 940 -1.06 -34.80 24.51
N ALA A 941 -0.18 -33.82 24.72
CA ALA A 941 0.63 -33.21 23.67
C ALA A 941 1.63 -34.21 23.07
N THR A 942 2.39 -34.91 23.91
CA THR A 942 3.41 -35.86 23.46
C THR A 942 2.79 -37.06 22.75
N VAL A 943 1.70 -37.61 23.29
CA VAL A 943 1.00 -38.74 22.68
C VAL A 943 0.30 -38.33 21.38
N LEU A 944 -0.21 -37.10 21.26
CA LEU A 944 -0.75 -36.59 19.99
C LEU A 944 0.32 -36.54 18.89
N ILE A 945 1.51 -36.05 19.21
CA ILE A 945 2.65 -36.00 18.28
C ILE A 945 3.05 -37.42 17.85
N LEU A 946 3.15 -38.34 18.81
CA LEU A 946 3.43 -39.75 18.55
C LEU A 946 2.39 -40.36 17.59
N ILE A 947 1.10 -40.21 17.89
CA ILE A 947 0.00 -40.75 17.07
C ILE A 947 0.06 -40.15 15.66
N ALA A 948 0.28 -38.84 15.53
CA ALA A 948 0.36 -38.17 14.25
C ALA A 948 1.49 -38.73 13.36
N LEU A 949 2.65 -39.06 13.95
CA LEU A 949 3.77 -39.70 13.28
C LEU A 949 3.49 -41.19 13.00
N ALA A 950 2.98 -41.93 13.97
CA ALA A 950 2.68 -43.35 13.85
C ALA A 950 1.64 -43.62 12.75
N HIS A 951 0.60 -42.78 12.64
CA HIS A 951 -0.43 -42.89 11.60
C HIS A 951 0.14 -42.74 10.18
N GLN A 952 1.25 -42.03 9.99
CA GLN A 952 1.89 -41.97 8.67
C GLN A 952 2.39 -43.34 8.22
N SER A 953 2.84 -44.18 9.16
CA SER A 953 3.40 -45.51 8.86
C SER A 953 2.35 -46.54 8.46
N VAL A 954 1.09 -46.31 8.83
CA VAL A 954 -0.06 -47.20 8.56
C VAL A 954 -0.80 -46.81 7.28
N ARG A 955 -0.68 -45.55 6.83
CA ARG A 955 -1.36 -45.05 5.62
C ARG A 955 -0.65 -45.52 4.36
N ALA A 956 -1.36 -46.26 3.50
CA ALA A 956 -0.89 -46.55 2.14
C ALA A 956 -1.11 -45.32 1.23
N PRO A 957 -0.05 -44.72 0.65
CA PRO A 957 -0.21 -43.59 -0.25
C PRO A 957 -0.93 -44.04 -1.53
N LYS A 958 -1.86 -43.21 -2.03
CA LYS A 958 -2.71 -43.50 -3.19
C LYS A 958 -1.92 -43.89 -4.47
N ALA A 959 -0.65 -43.49 -4.56
CA ALA A 959 0.28 -43.86 -5.63
C ALA A 959 0.71 -45.34 -5.60
N SER A 960 0.80 -45.98 -4.43
CA SER A 960 1.16 -47.41 -4.31
C SER A 960 0.04 -48.36 -4.77
N ARG A 961 -1.19 -47.85 -4.95
CA ARG A 961 -2.31 -48.62 -5.53
C ARG A 961 -2.21 -48.75 -7.05
N ARG A 962 -1.38 -47.94 -7.72
CA ARG A 962 -1.18 -48.00 -9.18
C ARG A 962 -0.15 -49.05 -9.61
N SER A 963 0.60 -49.62 -8.68
CA SER A 963 1.67 -50.61 -8.92
C SER A 963 1.31 -52.00 -8.37
N ALA A 964 0.05 -52.43 -8.52
CA ALA A 964 -0.30 -53.84 -8.34
C ALA A 964 0.13 -54.62 -9.61
N PRO A 965 0.61 -55.88 -9.50
CA PRO A 965 1.09 -56.62 -10.66
C PRO A 965 -0.05 -56.90 -11.63
N ALA A 966 0.24 -56.80 -12.94
CA ALA A 966 -0.67 -57.25 -13.98
C ALA A 966 -1.02 -58.73 -13.74
N VAL A 967 -2.31 -59.05 -13.80
CA VAL A 967 -2.84 -60.41 -13.78
C VAL A 967 -2.13 -61.23 -14.87
N PRO A 968 -1.68 -62.48 -14.62
CA PRO A 968 -1.11 -63.31 -15.67
C PRO A 968 -2.21 -63.60 -16.70
N VAL A 969 -1.99 -63.16 -17.94
CA VAL A 969 -2.86 -63.50 -19.07
C VAL A 969 -2.67 -65.00 -19.32
N ALA A 970 -3.74 -65.76 -19.15
CA ALA A 970 -3.77 -67.17 -19.51
C ALA A 970 -3.64 -67.31 -21.04
N GLU A 971 -2.60 -68.00 -21.48
CA GLU A 971 -2.49 -68.50 -22.85
C GLU A 971 -3.65 -69.46 -23.12
N THR A 972 -4.56 -69.09 -24.02
CA THR A 972 -5.44 -70.06 -24.70
C THR A 972 -5.72 -69.60 -26.13
N GLY A 973 -5.18 -70.37 -27.09
CA GLY A 973 -5.85 -70.73 -28.36
C GLY A 973 -5.93 -69.68 -29.48
N THR A 974 -5.11 -69.88 -30.50
CA THR A 974 -5.52 -69.69 -31.92
C THR A 974 -6.81 -70.51 -32.20
N PRO A 975 -7.71 -70.12 -33.15
CA PRO A 975 -7.36 -69.83 -34.56
C PRO A 975 -8.24 -68.84 -35.37
N THR A 976 -7.76 -68.58 -36.61
CA THR A 976 -8.47 -68.31 -37.89
C THR A 976 -9.20 -66.99 -38.19
N SER A 977 -8.58 -66.25 -39.13
CA SER A 977 -9.11 -65.67 -40.39
C SER A 977 -10.57 -65.17 -40.49
N GLY A 978 -10.73 -63.91 -40.92
CA GLY A 978 -11.98 -63.42 -41.52
C GLY A 978 -12.12 -61.90 -41.61
N GLU A 979 -11.76 -61.35 -42.77
CA GLU A 979 -12.12 -60.10 -43.47
C GLU A 979 -13.05 -59.01 -42.88
N ALA A 980 -12.67 -57.76 -43.24
CA ALA A 980 -13.49 -56.63 -43.71
C ALA A 980 -14.34 -55.81 -42.73
N ARG A 981 -13.82 -54.65 -42.28
CA ARG A 981 -14.05 -53.31 -42.87
C ARG A 981 -13.32 -52.22 -42.07
#